data_AF-A0A067LIE8-F1
#
_entry.id   AF-A0A067LIE8-F1
#
_cell.length_a   1.000
_cell.length_b   1.000
_cell.length_c   1.000
_cell.angle_alpha   90.00
_cell.angle_beta   90.00
_cell.angle_gamma   90.00
#
_symmetry.space_group_name_H-M   'P 1'
#
loop_
_entity.id
_entity.type
_entity.pdbx_description
1 polymer ?
#
loop_
_entity_poly.entity_id
_entity_poly.type
_entity_poly.pdbx_seq_one_letter_code
_entity_poly.pdbx_strand_id
1 'polypeptide(L)'
;MEQQRQLQVPLVVVVKDHSGNKKISRELAESLRCPLIDEIDFTQALQKISLPSSTITQAINEPESDLAFEFVSQIVLTHLKLKLNVVINLLLYNDARLNKLVELEDSENARLIFIQSKTNNRQDDDSDRHILKVITDDESFNAKEVVTKMFDLCSHPKKGSHEKIIKEPTNDHLHELVLFQEPRLNKIQCKRCLELVSGRSYECVECNEYTFHKFCAEASPNVRDCPPWLREKKPKHYDFPRTYKCNNCEEFLYGCCDCLFQTNLELGFLPAILYDIDEAHQHFFNLIIMPFKYNYQYKCIICDEVGSSVGYKCYDCNYDAHVNCILPIVEKTQIKAYQTIFDLFKTIHVDNIEVLKHLIYAKDDQLPLYDGAAKKRSSFDVLRRKHVLLYITDLELPKDELPTLNGMYNEARQLPLATESNYEVVWFPVVDWSTPWNNAQQKQFKYLQSRMPWFSVYHPLLLDPAVIKYIKQVWCFNKKPLLVVLDPQGKVVNHNALHMMRIWGSLAFPFTSLREEALWEEESWSIELMADGIDANIPAWIQEGKYICLYGGEDIEWIRRFTTTAAAVAIEANIQLEMLYVGKINLREKVRKINTIIQIEKLSHVLSDLALMQFFWFRLESMYYSKVKNNRTVEKDSIMQEIITMLTFDATEQGWAVVSKGSGGNDQMAKAKGSLILRSFDEFRSWKHIADERGFVPALIEYLLLHQNKPHCNRLIMAFNENLPRQQLCAECGRPMEMFMMYRCCDE
;
A
#
# COMPACT_ATOMS: atom_id res chain seq x y z
N MET A 1 63.92 10.29 -39.40
CA MET A 1 62.76 9.46 -39.78
C MET A 1 62.03 9.07 -38.50
N GLU A 2 61.13 9.92 -38.03
CA GLU A 2 60.23 9.59 -36.90
C GLU A 2 59.15 8.65 -37.44
N GLN A 3 59.11 7.40 -36.95
CA GLN A 3 57.99 6.51 -37.19
C GLN A 3 56.75 7.09 -36.51
N GLN A 4 55.85 7.71 -37.28
CA GLN A 4 54.50 8.02 -36.82
C GLN A 4 53.83 6.71 -36.41
N ARG A 5 53.52 6.54 -35.12
CA ARG A 5 52.60 5.50 -34.64
C ARG A 5 51.24 5.78 -35.29
N GLN A 6 50.93 5.11 -36.40
CA GLN A 6 49.61 5.17 -37.02
C GLN A 6 48.63 4.33 -36.19
N LEU A 7 47.63 4.99 -35.60
CA LEU A 7 46.47 4.30 -35.01
C LEU A 7 45.64 3.66 -36.14
N GLN A 8 45.16 2.43 -35.92
CA GLN A 8 44.31 1.70 -36.88
C GLN A 8 42.85 2.21 -36.91
N VAL A 9 42.47 3.07 -35.96
CA VAL A 9 41.11 3.62 -35.78
C VAL A 9 41.17 5.14 -35.57
N PRO A 10 40.16 5.90 -36.04
CA PRO A 10 40.12 7.35 -35.89
C PRO A 10 39.94 7.75 -34.42
N LEU A 11 40.58 8.84 -34.00
CA LEU A 11 40.62 9.33 -32.63
C LEU A 11 39.78 10.60 -32.47
N VAL A 12 38.89 10.62 -31.48
CA VAL A 12 38.15 11.80 -31.03
C VAL A 12 38.68 12.23 -29.67
N VAL A 13 39.18 13.46 -29.60
CA VAL A 13 39.68 14.05 -28.35
C VAL A 13 38.75 15.16 -27.93
N VAL A 14 38.09 15.01 -26.78
CA VAL A 14 37.20 16.02 -26.20
C VAL A 14 37.93 16.75 -25.09
N VAL A 15 38.08 18.06 -25.22
CA VAL A 15 38.65 18.94 -24.19
C VAL A 15 37.50 19.65 -23.47
N LYS A 16 37.39 19.43 -22.15
CA LYS A 16 36.42 20.11 -21.28
C LYS A 16 37.06 21.38 -20.74
N ASP A 17 36.70 22.53 -21.30
CA ASP A 17 37.18 23.84 -20.84
C ASP A 17 36.00 24.75 -20.48
N HIS A 18 35.95 25.19 -19.22
CA HIS A 18 34.93 26.13 -18.72
C HIS A 18 35.38 27.59 -18.76
N SER A 19 36.66 27.85 -19.07
CA SER A 19 37.28 29.18 -18.96
C SER A 19 37.41 29.92 -20.30
N GLY A 20 37.10 29.26 -21.43
CA GLY A 20 37.25 29.82 -22.77
C GLY A 20 38.70 29.98 -23.23
N ASN A 21 39.65 29.34 -22.56
CA ASN A 21 41.07 29.41 -22.85
C ASN A 21 41.49 28.30 -23.84
N LYS A 22 41.43 28.63 -25.13
CA LYS A 22 41.73 27.72 -26.27
C LYS A 22 43.19 27.22 -26.36
N LYS A 23 44.03 27.45 -25.34
CA LYS A 23 45.46 27.12 -25.38
C LYS A 23 45.69 25.60 -25.48
N ILE A 24 45.01 24.81 -24.66
CA ILE A 24 45.19 23.35 -24.58
C ILE A 24 44.67 22.65 -25.84
N SER A 25 43.46 22.98 -26.28
CA SER A 25 42.84 22.38 -27.47
C SER A 25 43.61 22.70 -28.75
N ARG A 26 44.20 23.91 -28.86
CA ARG A 26 45.05 24.31 -30.00
C ARG A 26 46.40 23.60 -30.01
N GLU A 27 47.11 23.57 -28.88
CA GLU A 27 48.42 22.90 -28.79
C GLU A 27 48.32 21.37 -29.04
N LEU A 28 47.20 20.75 -28.67
CA LEU A 28 46.90 19.35 -28.98
C LEU A 28 46.60 19.12 -30.46
N ALA A 29 45.77 19.96 -31.07
CA ALA A 29 45.42 19.85 -32.48
C ALA A 29 46.66 20.04 -33.38
N GLU A 30 47.55 20.98 -33.04
CA GLU A 30 48.83 21.20 -33.74
C GLU A 30 49.78 20.00 -33.59
N SER A 31 49.85 19.40 -32.40
CA SER A 31 50.70 18.24 -32.13
C SER A 31 50.20 16.96 -32.80
N LEU A 32 48.88 16.76 -32.87
CA LEU A 32 48.22 15.63 -33.53
C LEU A 32 48.02 15.83 -35.04
N ARG A 33 48.26 17.05 -35.55
CA ARG A 33 48.02 17.47 -36.94
C ARG A 33 46.60 17.17 -37.42
N CYS A 34 45.60 17.50 -36.62
CA CYS A 34 44.20 17.25 -36.90
C CYS A 34 43.33 18.52 -36.75
N PRO A 35 42.13 18.55 -37.35
CA PRO A 35 41.22 19.69 -37.20
C PRO A 35 40.79 19.88 -35.74
N LEU A 36 40.70 21.15 -35.33
CA LEU A 36 40.09 21.58 -34.08
C LEU A 36 38.68 22.12 -34.36
N ILE A 37 37.68 21.57 -33.68
CA ILE A 37 36.29 22.00 -33.75
C ILE A 37 35.92 22.59 -32.39
N ASP A 38 35.55 23.86 -32.35
CA ASP A 38 35.24 24.56 -31.10
C ASP A 38 33.78 25.01 -31.07
N GLU A 39 33.01 24.50 -30.12
CA GLU A 39 31.57 24.80 -29.94
C GLU A 39 31.30 26.30 -29.80
N ILE A 40 32.24 27.05 -29.21
CA ILE A 40 32.11 28.50 -29.02
C ILE A 40 32.15 29.23 -30.37
N ASP A 41 32.91 28.74 -31.35
CA ASP A 41 33.00 29.36 -32.67
C ASP A 41 31.67 29.23 -33.45
N PHE A 42 30.97 28.10 -33.30
CA PHE A 42 29.63 27.91 -33.86
C PHE A 42 28.60 28.76 -33.15
N THR A 43 28.67 28.85 -31.82
CA THR A 43 27.76 29.69 -31.02
C THR A 43 27.88 31.17 -31.43
N GLN A 44 29.10 31.67 -31.61
CA GLN A 44 29.34 33.05 -32.07
C GLN A 44 28.91 33.28 -33.53
N ALA A 45 29.04 32.26 -34.40
CA ALA A 45 28.57 32.34 -35.78
C ALA A 45 27.04 32.38 -35.85
N LEU A 46 26.35 31.55 -35.06
CA LEU A 46 24.88 31.52 -34.97
C LEU A 46 24.32 32.84 -34.45
N GLN A 47 24.96 33.47 -33.45
CA GLN A 47 24.56 34.77 -32.93
C GLN A 47 24.66 35.91 -33.97
N LYS A 48 25.60 35.82 -34.93
CA LYS A 48 25.74 36.79 -36.03
C LYS A 48 24.70 36.60 -37.13
N ILE A 49 24.07 35.44 -37.21
CA ILE A 49 23.04 35.09 -38.19
C ILE A 49 21.65 35.43 -37.63
N SER A 50 21.47 36.56 -36.94
CA SER A 50 20.13 37.05 -36.55
C SER A 50 19.24 37.17 -37.80
N LEU A 51 18.45 36.14 -38.08
CA LEU A 51 17.47 36.14 -39.16
C LEU A 51 16.35 37.13 -38.81
N PRO A 52 15.78 37.84 -39.80
CA PRO A 52 14.59 38.64 -39.57
C PRO A 52 13.46 37.73 -39.07
N SER A 53 12.89 38.08 -37.93
CA SER A 53 11.80 37.38 -37.27
C SER A 53 10.55 37.34 -38.16
N SER A 54 10.44 36.30 -38.99
CA SER A 54 9.17 35.70 -39.41
C SER A 54 9.45 34.47 -40.27
N THR A 55 8.79 33.36 -39.92
CA THR A 55 8.59 32.10 -40.68
C THR A 55 9.32 30.83 -40.21
N ILE A 56 10.09 30.83 -39.11
CA ILE A 56 10.51 29.56 -38.47
C ILE A 56 10.36 29.67 -36.95
N THR A 57 9.13 29.63 -36.46
CA THR A 57 8.82 29.65 -35.02
C THR A 57 8.00 28.41 -34.63
N GLN A 58 8.33 27.26 -35.21
CA GLN A 58 7.84 25.95 -34.74
C GLN A 58 8.94 24.87 -34.64
N ALA A 59 10.21 25.19 -34.94
CA ALA A 59 11.30 24.21 -34.94
C ALA A 59 12.47 24.51 -33.98
N ILE A 60 12.45 25.62 -33.24
CA ILE A 60 13.55 25.97 -32.30
C ILE A 60 12.94 26.32 -30.95
N ASN A 61 12.65 25.28 -30.17
CA ASN A 61 12.45 25.37 -28.72
C ASN A 61 13.62 24.74 -27.95
N GLU A 62 14.77 24.54 -28.61
CA GLU A 62 16.01 24.13 -27.96
C GLU A 62 16.87 25.38 -27.70
N PRO A 63 17.56 25.47 -26.55
CA PRO A 63 18.46 26.57 -26.26
C PRO A 63 19.54 26.65 -27.34
N GLU A 64 19.98 27.86 -27.72
CA GLU A 64 20.96 28.09 -28.79
C GLU A 64 22.25 27.26 -28.66
N SER A 65 22.58 26.82 -27.44
CA SER A 65 23.69 25.93 -27.12
C SER A 65 23.53 24.49 -27.59
N ASP A 66 22.31 23.94 -27.63
CA ASP A 66 22.06 22.55 -28.09
C ASP A 66 22.15 22.44 -29.61
N LEU A 67 21.73 23.49 -30.33
CA LEU A 67 21.85 23.56 -31.77
C LEU A 67 23.33 23.57 -32.21
N ALA A 68 24.18 24.34 -31.52
CA ALA A 68 25.62 24.38 -31.78
C ALA A 68 26.28 23.01 -31.58
N PHE A 69 25.90 22.29 -30.52
CA PHE A 69 26.37 20.94 -30.24
C PHE A 69 25.94 19.94 -31.32
N GLU A 70 24.72 20.06 -31.86
CA GLU A 70 24.25 19.20 -32.95
C GLU A 70 25.07 19.41 -34.23
N PHE A 71 25.36 20.65 -34.59
CA PHE A 71 26.23 20.96 -35.73
C PHE A 71 27.64 20.39 -35.55
N VAL A 72 28.23 20.56 -34.37
CA VAL A 72 29.54 19.99 -34.03
C VAL A 72 29.50 18.46 -34.18
N SER A 73 28.47 17.80 -33.65
CA SER A 73 28.29 16.34 -33.72
C SER A 73 28.23 15.83 -35.17
N GLN A 74 27.49 16.51 -36.05
CA GLN A 74 27.39 16.13 -37.46
C GLN A 74 28.71 16.33 -38.22
N ILE A 75 29.45 17.40 -37.91
CA ILE A 75 30.76 17.65 -38.52
C ILE A 75 31.75 16.59 -38.06
N VAL A 76 31.76 16.25 -36.76
CA VAL A 76 32.62 15.18 -36.20
C VAL A 76 32.31 13.84 -36.87
N LEU A 77 31.03 13.47 -37.00
CA LEU A 77 30.61 12.25 -37.69
C LEU A 77 31.13 12.20 -39.14
N THR A 78 31.08 13.33 -39.85
CA THR A 78 31.58 13.42 -41.23
C THR A 78 33.10 13.20 -41.30
N HIS A 79 33.86 13.76 -40.35
CA HIS A 79 35.31 13.57 -40.28
C HIS A 79 35.68 12.14 -39.88
N LEU A 80 34.91 11.50 -39.00
CA LEU A 80 35.10 10.11 -38.59
C LEU A 80 34.83 9.14 -39.74
N LYS A 81 33.79 9.38 -40.55
CA LYS A 81 33.53 8.63 -41.79
C LYS A 81 34.69 8.70 -42.79
N LEU A 82 35.41 9.82 -42.80
CA LEU A 82 36.63 10.01 -43.61
C LEU A 82 37.90 9.45 -42.94
N LYS A 83 37.76 8.80 -41.77
CA LYS A 83 38.84 8.24 -40.94
C LYS A 83 39.87 9.29 -40.49
N LEU A 84 39.43 10.52 -40.27
CA LEU A 84 40.26 11.61 -39.76
C LEU A 84 40.14 11.70 -38.24
N ASN A 85 41.26 11.98 -37.57
CA ASN A 85 41.27 12.31 -36.14
C ASN A 85 40.72 13.73 -35.94
N VAL A 86 40.05 14.00 -34.83
CA VAL A 86 39.47 15.31 -34.53
C VAL A 86 39.65 15.67 -33.06
N VAL A 87 40.02 16.92 -32.79
CA VAL A 87 39.97 17.51 -31.44
C VAL A 87 38.73 18.39 -31.36
N ILE A 88 37.93 18.21 -30.31
CA ILE A 88 36.70 18.96 -30.05
C ILE A 88 36.86 19.72 -28.73
N ASN A 89 36.58 21.01 -28.74
CA ASN A 89 36.46 21.83 -27.55
C ASN A 89 34.98 22.03 -27.24
N LEU A 90 34.50 21.49 -26.12
CA LEU A 90 33.09 21.47 -25.73
C LEU A 90 32.84 22.06 -24.35
N LEU A 91 31.69 22.71 -24.19
CA LEU A 91 31.13 23.15 -22.91
C LEU A 91 30.20 22.06 -22.38
N LEU A 92 30.71 21.10 -21.60
CA LEU A 92 29.89 19.96 -21.15
C LEU A 92 28.99 20.34 -19.96
N TYR A 93 27.68 20.38 -20.20
CA TYR A 93 26.62 20.31 -19.21
C TYR A 93 25.55 19.32 -19.73
N ASN A 94 25.24 18.27 -18.96
CA ASN A 94 24.22 17.21 -19.16
C ASN A 94 24.66 15.86 -19.79
N ASP A 95 24.18 14.75 -19.22
CA ASP A 95 24.47 13.34 -19.56
C ASP A 95 23.98 12.96 -20.96
N ALA A 96 22.95 13.63 -21.48
CA ALA A 96 22.43 13.39 -22.83
C ALA A 96 23.46 13.70 -23.93
N ARG A 97 24.27 14.75 -23.76
CA ARG A 97 25.35 15.11 -24.70
C ARG A 97 26.49 14.09 -24.66
N LEU A 98 26.77 13.54 -23.47
CA LEU A 98 27.79 12.51 -23.27
C LEU A 98 27.41 11.21 -23.99
N ASN A 99 26.17 10.74 -23.80
CA ASN A 99 25.65 9.55 -24.48
C ASN A 99 25.74 9.67 -26.01
N LYS A 100 25.46 10.85 -26.56
CA LYS A 100 25.56 11.09 -28.00
C LYS A 100 27.00 11.02 -28.54
N LEU A 101 27.99 11.44 -27.76
CA LEU A 101 29.41 11.29 -28.13
C LEU A 101 29.87 9.82 -28.05
N VAL A 102 29.34 9.05 -27.10
CA VAL A 102 29.60 7.60 -27.01
C VAL A 102 28.95 6.85 -28.18
N GLU A 103 27.75 7.23 -28.62
CA GLU A 103 27.13 6.69 -29.84
C GLU A 103 27.96 6.97 -31.10
N LEU A 104 28.60 8.14 -31.18
CA LEU A 104 29.53 8.47 -32.28
C LEU A 104 30.81 7.62 -32.23
N GLU A 105 31.27 7.19 -31.05
CA GLU A 105 32.39 6.27 -30.90
C GLU A 105 32.04 4.88 -31.45
N ASP A 106 30.90 4.34 -31.02
CA ASP A 106 30.45 2.99 -31.39
C ASP A 106 30.04 2.87 -32.86
N SER A 107 29.43 3.91 -33.44
CA SER A 107 28.92 3.86 -34.82
C SER A 107 30.00 3.82 -35.89
N GLU A 108 31.14 4.49 -35.68
CA GLU A 108 32.23 4.58 -36.68
C GLU A 108 33.52 3.89 -36.20
N ASN A 109 33.45 3.11 -35.11
CA ASN A 109 34.58 2.40 -34.48
C ASN A 109 35.77 3.32 -34.21
N ALA A 110 35.47 4.51 -33.69
CA ALA A 110 36.46 5.50 -33.27
C ALA A 110 36.92 5.22 -31.83
N ARG A 111 37.93 5.95 -31.34
CA ARG A 111 38.29 5.96 -29.91
C ARG A 111 38.04 7.35 -29.33
N LEU A 112 37.32 7.42 -28.22
CA LEU A 112 37.00 8.66 -27.53
C LEU A 112 37.90 8.88 -26.31
N ILE A 113 38.52 10.05 -26.19
CA ILE A 113 39.34 10.44 -25.02
C ILE A 113 38.89 11.80 -24.51
N PHE A 114 38.67 11.91 -23.20
CA PHE A 114 38.37 13.16 -22.52
C PHE A 114 39.60 13.72 -21.83
N ILE A 115 39.81 15.03 -21.97
CA ILE A 115 40.86 15.79 -21.30
C ILE A 115 40.20 16.80 -20.36
N GLN A 116 40.56 16.75 -19.08
CA GLN A 116 40.02 17.61 -18.04
C GLN A 116 41.15 18.36 -17.30
N SER A 117 40.97 19.67 -17.13
CA SER A 117 41.85 20.50 -16.30
C SER A 117 41.50 20.37 -14.81
N LYS A 118 42.54 20.33 -13.95
CA LYS A 118 42.43 20.25 -12.48
C LYS A 118 41.87 21.51 -11.79
N THR A 119 41.73 22.64 -12.48
CA THR A 119 41.42 23.93 -11.81
C THR A 119 39.97 24.09 -11.34
N ASN A 120 39.06 23.13 -11.58
CA ASN A 120 37.66 23.24 -11.20
C ASN A 120 37.28 22.39 -9.98
N ASN A 121 37.27 23.02 -8.80
CA ASN A 121 36.67 22.52 -7.55
C ASN A 121 35.13 22.47 -7.63
N ARG A 122 34.57 21.58 -8.43
CA ARG A 122 33.20 21.09 -8.24
C ARG A 122 33.26 19.57 -8.24
N GLN A 123 32.82 18.97 -7.13
CA GLN A 123 32.55 17.54 -7.04
C GLN A 123 31.37 17.23 -7.98
N ASP A 124 31.68 16.94 -9.24
CA ASP A 124 30.78 16.19 -10.11
C ASP A 124 30.99 14.71 -9.75
N ASP A 125 29.95 14.09 -9.20
CA ASP A 125 29.88 12.70 -8.80
C ASP A 125 29.80 11.82 -10.07
N ASP A 126 30.92 11.69 -10.75
CA ASP A 126 31.00 11.09 -12.09
C ASP A 126 31.36 9.60 -11.99
N SER A 127 30.31 8.79 -11.99
CA SER A 127 30.34 7.33 -11.88
C SER A 127 30.55 6.61 -13.21
N ASP A 128 31.05 7.27 -14.25
CA ASP A 128 31.33 6.62 -15.54
C ASP A 128 32.75 6.07 -15.66
N ARG A 129 32.93 4.83 -15.19
CA ARG A 129 34.19 4.06 -15.26
C ARG A 129 34.54 3.53 -16.66
N HIS A 130 33.88 3.98 -17.74
CA HIS A 130 34.05 3.40 -19.08
C HIS A 130 34.68 4.38 -20.10
N ILE A 131 34.96 5.62 -19.71
CA ILE A 131 35.50 6.66 -20.58
C ILE A 131 36.99 6.89 -20.30
N LEU A 132 37.83 6.93 -21.33
CA LEU A 132 39.27 7.22 -21.19
C LEU A 132 39.47 8.70 -20.84
N LYS A 133 39.83 8.99 -19.58
CA LYS A 133 40.06 10.34 -19.07
C LYS A 133 41.55 10.61 -18.83
N VAL A 134 42.05 11.75 -19.31
CA VAL A 134 43.40 12.26 -19.03
C VAL A 134 43.27 13.59 -18.28
N ILE A 135 43.83 13.64 -17.08
CA ILE A 135 43.80 14.84 -16.24
C ILE A 135 45.11 15.62 -16.44
N THR A 136 45.01 16.91 -16.71
CA THR A 136 46.16 17.80 -16.96
C THR A 136 46.13 19.06 -16.10
N ASP A 137 47.30 19.61 -15.80
CA ASP A 137 47.46 20.88 -15.08
C ASP A 137 47.73 22.02 -16.09
N ASP A 138 46.91 23.08 -16.07
CA ASP A 138 46.97 24.18 -17.08
C ASP A 138 48.31 24.93 -17.10
N GLU A 139 48.99 25.03 -15.95
CA GLU A 139 50.24 25.78 -15.81
C GLU A 139 51.48 25.01 -16.29
N SER A 140 51.41 23.68 -16.44
CA SER A 140 52.53 22.81 -16.81
C SER A 140 52.23 21.91 -18.01
N PHE A 141 51.26 22.31 -18.85
CA PHE A 141 50.80 21.52 -19.99
C PHE A 141 51.92 21.30 -21.03
N ASN A 142 52.20 20.03 -21.34
CA ASN A 142 53.10 19.62 -22.41
C ASN A 142 52.38 18.68 -23.38
N ALA A 143 52.01 19.21 -24.55
CA ALA A 143 51.25 18.48 -25.56
C ALA A 143 51.93 17.18 -26.00
N LYS A 144 53.28 17.13 -26.11
CA LYS A 144 53.99 15.91 -26.55
C LYS A 144 53.90 14.79 -25.52
N GLU A 145 53.93 15.12 -24.23
CA GLU A 145 53.79 14.13 -23.15
C GLU A 145 52.36 13.59 -23.08
N VAL A 146 51.36 14.48 -23.20
CA VAL A 146 49.94 14.12 -23.19
C VAL A 146 49.59 13.24 -24.40
N VAL A 147 50.06 13.63 -25.59
CA VAL A 147 49.89 12.85 -26.82
C VAL A 147 50.53 11.46 -26.68
N THR A 148 51.72 11.36 -26.07
CA THR A 148 52.37 10.06 -25.80
C THR A 148 51.52 9.19 -24.87
N LYS A 149 51.00 9.76 -23.77
CA LYS A 149 50.07 9.07 -22.85
C LYS A 149 48.78 8.62 -23.54
N MET A 150 48.22 9.43 -24.43
CA MET A 150 47.03 9.08 -25.22
C MET A 150 47.32 7.92 -26.18
N PHE A 151 48.45 7.96 -26.88
CA PHE A 151 48.85 6.85 -27.74
C PHE A 151 49.15 5.57 -26.96
N ASP A 152 49.72 5.65 -25.76
CA ASP A 152 49.94 4.48 -24.90
C ASP A 152 48.61 3.88 -24.40
N LEU A 153 47.64 4.72 -23.99
CA LEU A 153 46.26 4.30 -23.69
C LEU A 153 45.57 3.67 -24.91
N CYS A 154 45.89 4.15 -26.11
CA CYS A 154 45.34 3.61 -27.35
C CYS A 154 46.05 2.33 -27.87
N SER A 155 47.33 2.13 -27.51
CA SER A 155 48.16 1.01 -27.97
C SER A 155 47.90 -0.28 -27.20
N HIS A 156 47.19 -0.21 -26.07
CA HIS A 156 46.66 -1.38 -25.42
C HIS A 156 45.31 -1.73 -26.08
N PRO A 157 45.11 -3.00 -26.56
CA PRO A 157 43.77 -3.46 -26.87
C PRO A 157 42.92 -3.27 -25.62
N LYS A 158 41.62 -2.95 -25.78
CA LYS A 158 40.67 -2.96 -24.64
C LYS A 158 41.01 -4.21 -23.83
N LYS A 159 41.55 -4.03 -22.61
CA LYS A 159 41.52 -5.08 -21.62
C LYS A 159 40.04 -5.30 -21.36
N GLY A 160 39.43 -6.17 -22.17
CA GLY A 160 38.36 -6.99 -21.69
C GLY A 160 38.85 -7.64 -20.40
N SER A 161 38.00 -7.60 -19.38
CA SER A 161 38.18 -8.26 -18.09
C SER A 161 39.48 -7.90 -17.35
N HIS A 162 39.41 -6.87 -16.50
CA HIS A 162 39.64 -7.22 -15.10
C HIS A 162 38.49 -8.13 -14.72
N GLU A 163 38.79 -9.42 -14.60
CA GLU A 163 38.15 -10.35 -13.68
C GLU A 163 38.10 -9.69 -12.30
N LYS A 164 37.19 -8.74 -12.08
CA LYS A 164 36.44 -8.75 -10.83
C LYS A 164 35.70 -10.06 -10.90
N ILE A 165 35.97 -10.94 -9.95
CA ILE A 165 35.39 -12.27 -9.81
C ILE A 165 33.92 -12.21 -10.24
N ILE A 166 33.69 -12.48 -11.52
CA ILE A 166 32.44 -13.00 -11.99
C ILE A 166 32.52 -14.38 -11.34
N LYS A 167 31.76 -14.59 -10.27
CA LYS A 167 31.15 -15.91 -10.24
C LYS A 167 30.35 -15.92 -11.52
N GLU A 168 30.87 -16.60 -12.55
CA GLU A 168 30.01 -17.05 -13.64
C GLU A 168 28.78 -17.61 -12.91
N PRO A 169 27.57 -17.09 -13.19
CA PRO A 169 26.38 -17.65 -12.59
C PRO A 169 26.53 -19.15 -12.84
N THR A 170 26.50 -19.93 -11.77
CA THR A 170 26.99 -21.32 -11.77
C THR A 170 26.14 -22.23 -12.68
N ASN A 171 25.18 -21.64 -13.40
CA ASN A 171 24.10 -22.23 -14.16
C ASN A 171 23.52 -21.16 -15.12
N ASP A 172 24.22 -20.80 -16.19
CA ASP A 172 23.71 -19.94 -17.27
C ASP A 172 22.77 -20.78 -18.16
N HIS A 173 21.56 -21.05 -17.66
CA HIS A 173 20.57 -21.90 -18.33
C HIS A 173 19.20 -21.23 -18.33
N LEU A 174 18.35 -21.70 -19.24
CA LEU A 174 16.94 -21.31 -19.22
C LEU A 174 16.27 -22.04 -18.07
N HIS A 175 15.58 -21.31 -17.21
CA HIS A 175 14.85 -21.88 -16.07
C HIS A 175 13.61 -22.64 -16.56
N GLU A 176 13.82 -23.85 -17.07
CA GLU A 176 12.75 -24.80 -17.35
C GLU A 176 12.14 -25.26 -16.03
N LEU A 177 11.00 -24.66 -15.68
CA LEU A 177 10.27 -24.98 -14.46
C LEU A 177 9.34 -26.16 -14.73
N VAL A 178 9.53 -27.24 -13.97
CA VAL A 178 8.70 -28.47 -14.07
C VAL A 178 7.87 -28.62 -12.80
N LEU A 179 6.64 -29.11 -12.96
CA LEU A 179 5.72 -29.34 -11.85
C LEU A 179 6.07 -30.64 -11.10
N PHE A 180 6.35 -30.52 -9.81
CA PHE A 180 6.51 -31.64 -8.88
C PHE A 180 5.30 -31.75 -7.95
N GLN A 181 4.97 -32.99 -7.55
CA GLN A 181 3.91 -33.25 -6.57
C GLN A 181 4.33 -32.85 -5.15
N GLU A 182 5.61 -33.06 -4.83
CA GLU A 182 6.29 -32.64 -3.60
C GLU A 182 7.68 -32.11 -3.96
N PRO A 183 8.24 -31.18 -3.16
CA PRO A 183 9.50 -30.55 -3.51
C PRO A 183 10.68 -31.53 -3.53
N ARG A 184 11.61 -31.37 -4.47
CA ARG A 184 12.77 -32.29 -4.62
C ARG A 184 13.68 -32.28 -3.40
N LEU A 185 13.80 -31.13 -2.74
CA LEU A 185 14.57 -30.99 -1.50
C LEU A 185 13.69 -30.44 -0.38
N ASN A 186 13.85 -31.05 0.79
CA ASN A 186 13.24 -30.53 2.01
C ASN A 186 13.84 -29.17 2.39
N LYS A 187 12.97 -28.25 2.81
CA LYS A 187 13.32 -26.90 3.30
C LYS A 187 13.81 -25.89 2.24
N ILE A 188 13.41 -26.03 0.97
CA ILE A 188 13.59 -24.93 -0.01
C ILE A 188 12.56 -23.83 0.24
N GLN A 189 12.96 -22.56 0.08
CA GLN A 189 12.06 -21.41 0.09
C GLN A 189 11.60 -21.06 -1.33
N CYS A 190 10.32 -20.71 -1.46
CA CYS A 190 9.77 -20.19 -2.70
C CYS A 190 10.37 -18.82 -2.99
N LYS A 191 10.95 -18.62 -4.17
CA LYS A 191 11.63 -17.36 -4.53
C LYS A 191 10.69 -16.14 -4.55
N ARG A 192 9.38 -16.35 -4.69
CA ARG A 192 8.36 -15.29 -4.72
C ARG A 192 7.78 -14.94 -3.34
N CYS A 193 7.13 -15.88 -2.65
CA CYS A 193 6.52 -15.60 -1.34
C CYS A 193 7.50 -15.71 -0.16
N LEU A 194 8.72 -16.22 -0.39
CA LEU A 194 9.78 -16.42 0.61
C LEU A 194 9.43 -17.44 1.70
N GLU A 195 8.30 -18.15 1.58
CA GLU A 195 7.93 -19.26 2.48
C GLU A 195 8.52 -20.59 2.04
N LEU A 196 8.65 -21.51 3.00
CA LEU A 196 9.04 -22.89 2.71
C LEU A 196 8.03 -23.54 1.75
N VAL A 197 8.56 -24.16 0.71
CA VAL A 197 7.78 -24.88 -0.28
C VAL A 197 7.14 -26.11 0.36
N SER A 198 5.86 -26.29 0.09
CA SER A 198 5.02 -27.34 0.67
C SER A 198 3.96 -27.76 -0.34
N GLY A 199 3.80 -29.06 -0.57
CA GLY A 199 2.93 -29.59 -1.63
C GLY A 199 3.48 -29.30 -3.03
N ARG A 200 2.58 -29.20 -4.02
CA ARG A 200 2.96 -29.04 -5.43
C ARG A 200 3.76 -27.75 -5.68
N SER A 201 4.89 -27.90 -6.38
CA SER A 201 5.84 -26.83 -6.67
C SER A 201 6.33 -26.88 -8.11
N TYR A 202 6.66 -25.71 -8.65
CA TYR A 202 7.43 -25.61 -9.89
C TYR A 202 8.89 -25.41 -9.53
N GLU A 203 9.74 -26.28 -10.05
CA GLU A 203 11.17 -26.28 -9.75
C GLU A 203 11.95 -26.29 -11.05
N CYS A 204 13.01 -25.49 -11.10
CA CYS A 204 13.90 -25.50 -12.23
C CYS A 204 14.61 -26.87 -12.34
N VAL A 205 14.73 -27.40 -13.56
CA VAL A 205 15.37 -28.69 -13.80
C VAL A 205 16.85 -28.66 -13.42
N GLU A 206 17.56 -27.59 -13.76
CA GLU A 206 19.02 -27.53 -13.64
C GLU A 206 19.51 -26.75 -12.41
N CYS A 207 18.65 -25.99 -11.72
CA CYS A 207 19.02 -25.28 -10.50
C CYS A 207 17.97 -25.35 -9.38
N ASN A 208 18.44 -25.17 -8.14
CA ASN A 208 17.57 -25.09 -6.96
C ASN A 208 17.24 -23.64 -6.57
N GLU A 209 17.76 -22.64 -7.29
CA GLU A 209 17.55 -21.22 -6.97
C GLU A 209 16.11 -20.78 -7.29
N TYR A 210 15.53 -21.34 -8.36
CA TYR A 210 14.20 -20.99 -8.85
C TYR A 210 13.21 -22.11 -8.54
N THR A 211 12.73 -22.06 -7.30
CA THR A 211 11.67 -22.94 -6.80
C THR A 211 10.48 -22.07 -6.40
N PHE A 212 9.27 -22.47 -6.80
CA PHE A 212 8.05 -21.73 -6.55
C PHE A 212 6.95 -22.66 -6.05
N HIS A 213 6.10 -22.20 -5.13
CA HIS A 213 4.79 -22.84 -4.98
C HIS A 213 4.02 -22.74 -6.31
N LYS A 214 3.17 -23.71 -6.61
CA LYS A 214 2.33 -23.70 -7.83
C LYS A 214 1.64 -22.33 -8.05
N PHE A 215 0.94 -21.84 -7.03
CA PHE A 215 0.24 -20.56 -7.09
C PHE A 215 1.20 -19.36 -7.25
N CYS A 216 2.42 -19.43 -6.69
CA CYS A 216 3.41 -18.37 -6.82
C CYS A 216 3.95 -18.25 -8.25
N ALA A 217 4.06 -19.36 -8.99
CA ALA A 217 4.53 -19.32 -10.38
C ALA A 217 3.43 -18.84 -11.35
N GLU A 218 2.19 -19.27 -11.08
CA GLU A 218 1.02 -19.00 -11.95
C GLU A 218 0.37 -17.64 -11.71
N ALA A 219 0.46 -17.10 -10.48
CA ALA A 219 -0.12 -15.79 -10.18
C ALA A 219 0.67 -14.68 -10.86
N SER A 220 0.00 -13.61 -11.30
CA SER A 220 0.68 -12.36 -11.62
C SER A 220 -0.27 -11.19 -11.38
N PRO A 221 0.01 -10.38 -10.35
CA PRO A 221 -0.95 -9.38 -9.91
C PRO A 221 -1.04 -8.17 -10.86
N ASN A 222 0.04 -7.82 -11.57
CA ASN A 222 0.14 -6.59 -12.39
C ASN A 222 0.18 -6.88 -13.89
N VAL A 223 -0.42 -7.98 -14.36
CA VAL A 223 -0.47 -8.32 -15.80
C VAL A 223 -1.09 -7.21 -16.65
N ARG A 224 -2.11 -6.53 -16.12
CA ARG A 224 -2.79 -5.42 -16.81
C ARG A 224 -1.88 -4.21 -17.02
N ASP A 225 -0.99 -3.95 -16.06
CA ASP A 225 -0.04 -2.85 -16.08
C ASP A 225 1.32 -3.27 -16.68
N CYS A 226 1.36 -4.39 -17.41
CA CYS A 226 2.56 -4.88 -18.07
C CYS A 226 3.09 -3.84 -19.09
N PRO A 227 4.35 -3.37 -18.94
CA PRO A 227 4.97 -2.39 -19.83
C PRO A 227 4.88 -2.75 -21.33
N PRO A 228 4.76 -1.75 -22.24
CA PRO A 228 4.68 -1.99 -23.67
C PRO A 228 5.88 -2.77 -24.23
N TRP A 229 7.09 -2.49 -23.77
CA TRP A 229 8.31 -3.13 -24.26
C TRP A 229 8.34 -4.64 -23.99
N LEU A 230 7.71 -5.13 -22.90
CA LEU A 230 7.57 -6.57 -22.63
C LEU A 230 6.59 -7.25 -23.59
N ARG A 231 5.68 -6.48 -24.20
CA ARG A 231 4.71 -6.94 -25.19
C ARG A 231 5.25 -6.83 -26.62
N GLU A 232 6.34 -6.09 -26.85
CA GLU A 232 6.94 -5.96 -28.17
C GLU A 232 7.50 -7.30 -28.66
N LYS A 233 7.31 -7.59 -29.95
CA LYS A 233 7.88 -8.80 -30.58
C LYS A 233 9.40 -8.78 -30.54
N LYS A 234 10.00 -7.59 -30.66
CA LYS A 234 11.44 -7.36 -30.69
C LYS A 234 11.80 -6.11 -29.87
N PRO A 235 11.86 -6.23 -28.54
CA PRO A 235 12.26 -5.10 -27.71
C PRO A 235 13.69 -4.67 -28.06
N LYS A 236 13.95 -3.37 -28.03
CA LYS A 236 15.28 -2.80 -28.31
C LYS A 236 16.11 -2.55 -27.07
N HIS A 237 15.44 -2.34 -25.94
CA HIS A 237 16.04 -2.10 -24.63
C HIS A 237 15.09 -2.63 -23.54
N TYR A 238 15.61 -2.76 -22.32
CA TYR A 238 14.85 -3.09 -21.13
C TYR A 238 14.53 -1.80 -20.38
N ASP A 239 13.24 -1.51 -20.17
CA ASP A 239 12.80 -0.29 -19.48
C ASP A 239 12.01 -0.63 -18.22
N PHE A 240 12.72 -1.15 -17.22
CA PHE A 240 12.11 -1.48 -15.94
C PHE A 240 12.01 -0.23 -15.06
N PRO A 241 10.85 0.05 -14.44
CA PRO A 241 10.71 1.19 -13.53
C PRO A 241 11.58 1.06 -12.27
N ARG A 242 11.88 -0.17 -11.87
CA ARG A 242 12.81 -0.52 -10.79
C ARG A 242 13.51 -1.82 -11.13
N THR A 243 14.77 -1.98 -10.73
CA THR A 243 15.59 -3.14 -11.07
C THR A 243 15.98 -3.93 -9.82
N TYR A 244 15.89 -5.26 -9.88
CA TYR A 244 16.20 -6.15 -8.77
C TYR A 244 17.32 -7.12 -9.17
N LYS A 245 18.38 -7.15 -8.36
CA LYS A 245 19.52 -8.04 -8.60
C LYS A 245 19.20 -9.49 -8.25
N CYS A 246 19.85 -10.42 -8.95
CA CYS A 246 19.83 -11.84 -8.59
C CYS A 246 20.82 -12.13 -7.44
N ASN A 247 20.84 -13.37 -6.96
CA ASN A 247 21.76 -13.82 -5.89
C ASN A 247 23.23 -13.83 -6.35
N ASN A 248 23.46 -14.01 -7.66
CA ASN A 248 24.79 -14.20 -8.23
C ASN A 248 25.48 -12.88 -8.61
N CYS A 249 24.75 -11.77 -8.68
CA CYS A 249 25.29 -10.47 -9.04
C CYS A 249 25.41 -9.53 -7.82
N GLU A 250 26.49 -8.76 -7.77
CA GLU A 250 26.68 -7.73 -6.74
C GLU A 250 25.65 -6.60 -6.90
N GLU A 251 25.40 -6.20 -8.15
CA GLU A 251 24.45 -5.18 -8.59
C GLU A 251 23.60 -5.72 -9.74
N PHE A 252 22.51 -5.04 -10.09
CA PHE A 252 21.66 -5.45 -11.22
C PHE A 252 22.41 -5.31 -12.55
N LEU A 253 22.25 -6.31 -13.43
CA LEU A 253 22.87 -6.31 -14.76
C LEU A 253 21.84 -6.67 -15.84
N TYR A 254 21.66 -5.79 -16.83
CA TYR A 254 20.86 -6.07 -18.04
C TYR A 254 21.41 -7.24 -18.86
N GLY A 255 22.69 -7.56 -18.68
CA GLY A 255 23.36 -8.71 -19.31
C GLY A 255 23.12 -10.05 -18.62
N CYS A 256 22.36 -10.10 -17.51
CA CYS A 256 22.12 -11.30 -16.72
C CYS A 256 20.65 -11.73 -16.82
N CYS A 257 20.39 -12.96 -17.29
CA CYS A 257 19.04 -13.51 -17.40
C CYS A 257 18.32 -13.55 -16.04
N ASP A 258 19.04 -13.95 -14.98
CA ASP A 258 18.49 -14.06 -13.63
C ASP A 258 18.07 -12.70 -13.04
N CYS A 259 18.83 -11.63 -13.32
CA CYS A 259 18.48 -10.28 -12.90
C CYS A 259 17.20 -9.80 -13.60
N LEU A 260 17.09 -10.03 -14.91
CA LEU A 260 15.91 -9.66 -15.68
C LEU A 260 14.68 -10.47 -15.23
N PHE A 261 14.86 -11.78 -15.03
CA PHE A 261 13.81 -12.67 -14.57
C PHE A 261 13.34 -12.32 -13.15
N GLN A 262 14.28 -12.11 -12.21
CA GLN A 262 13.95 -11.69 -10.84
C GLN A 262 13.22 -10.35 -10.84
N THR A 263 13.66 -9.39 -11.65
CA THR A 263 12.99 -8.08 -11.74
C THR A 263 11.55 -8.22 -12.21
N ASN A 264 11.27 -9.07 -13.20
CA ASN A 264 9.90 -9.37 -13.61
C ASN A 264 9.06 -10.00 -12.48
N LEU A 265 9.62 -10.94 -11.73
CA LEU A 265 8.91 -11.62 -10.63
C LEU A 265 8.55 -10.66 -9.50
N GLU A 266 9.49 -9.80 -9.11
CA GLU A 266 9.30 -8.80 -8.04
C GLU A 266 8.25 -7.77 -8.42
N LEU A 267 8.30 -7.25 -9.64
CA LEU A 267 7.32 -6.28 -10.15
C LEU A 267 5.98 -6.93 -10.50
N GLY A 268 5.93 -8.25 -10.65
CA GLY A 268 4.71 -9.01 -10.91
C GLY A 268 4.04 -8.67 -12.23
N PHE A 269 4.81 -8.32 -13.27
CA PHE A 269 4.28 -8.00 -14.60
C PHE A 269 3.79 -9.27 -15.31
N LEU A 270 4.67 -10.26 -15.48
CA LEU A 270 4.35 -11.50 -16.17
C LEU A 270 4.47 -12.70 -15.22
N PRO A 271 3.51 -13.65 -15.24
CA PRO A 271 3.64 -14.89 -14.49
C PRO A 271 4.78 -15.74 -15.05
N ALA A 272 5.46 -16.46 -14.15
CA ALA A 272 6.56 -17.36 -14.52
C ALA A 272 6.05 -18.55 -15.33
N ILE A 273 4.85 -19.04 -14.98
CA ILE A 273 4.18 -20.14 -15.63
C ILE A 273 2.77 -19.72 -16.05
N LEU A 274 2.40 -20.05 -17.27
CA LEU A 274 1.02 -19.97 -17.74
C LEU A 274 0.47 -21.38 -17.95
N TYR A 275 -0.60 -21.69 -17.24
CA TYR A 275 -1.33 -22.96 -17.29
C TYR A 275 -2.75 -22.70 -17.82
N ASP A 276 -3.38 -23.68 -18.49
CA ASP A 276 -4.77 -23.58 -19.00
C ASP A 276 -5.01 -22.38 -19.93
N ILE A 277 -4.19 -22.22 -20.98
CA ILE A 277 -4.37 -21.11 -21.93
C ILE A 277 -5.51 -21.41 -22.92
N ASP A 278 -5.77 -22.68 -23.26
CA ASP A 278 -6.90 -23.10 -24.08
C ASP A 278 -7.22 -24.60 -23.88
N GLU A 279 -8.46 -25.04 -24.14
CA GLU A 279 -8.84 -26.47 -24.04
C GLU A 279 -8.03 -27.36 -25.00
N ALA A 280 -7.41 -26.77 -26.02
CA ALA A 280 -6.64 -27.44 -27.05
C ALA A 280 -5.16 -27.68 -26.68
N HIS A 281 -4.60 -27.03 -25.65
CA HIS A 281 -3.19 -27.18 -25.26
C HIS A 281 -3.04 -27.43 -23.77
N GLN A 282 -2.79 -28.69 -23.41
CA GLN A 282 -2.77 -29.19 -22.02
C GLN A 282 -1.41 -29.02 -21.30
N HIS A 283 -0.41 -28.43 -21.95
CA HIS A 283 0.89 -28.15 -21.34
C HIS A 283 0.98 -26.68 -20.89
N PHE A 284 1.96 -26.39 -20.04
CA PHE A 284 2.18 -25.03 -19.53
C PHE A 284 3.35 -24.34 -20.25
N PHE A 285 3.28 -23.01 -20.29
CA PHE A 285 4.32 -22.18 -20.87
C PHE A 285 5.19 -21.54 -19.79
N ASN A 286 6.50 -21.62 -19.99
CA ASN A 286 7.52 -20.98 -19.17
C ASN A 286 7.86 -19.61 -19.73
N LEU A 287 7.94 -18.60 -18.87
CA LEU A 287 8.43 -17.28 -19.25
C LEU A 287 9.94 -17.35 -19.51
N ILE A 288 10.36 -16.79 -20.63
CA ILE A 288 11.77 -16.63 -21.02
C ILE A 288 12.07 -15.14 -21.15
N ILE A 289 13.15 -14.70 -20.48
CA ILE A 289 13.71 -13.35 -20.62
C ILE A 289 15.22 -13.47 -20.84
N MET A 290 15.67 -13.22 -22.07
CA MET A 290 17.05 -13.41 -22.51
C MET A 290 17.73 -12.07 -22.86
N PRO A 291 18.87 -11.74 -22.23
CA PRO A 291 19.65 -10.55 -22.55
C PRO A 291 19.96 -10.40 -24.06
N PHE A 292 19.92 -9.18 -24.58
CA PHE A 292 20.12 -8.91 -26.01
C PHE A 292 21.46 -9.43 -26.56
N LYS A 293 22.50 -9.52 -25.72
CA LYS A 293 23.81 -10.08 -26.09
C LYS A 293 23.74 -11.50 -26.69
N TYR A 294 22.72 -12.28 -26.35
CA TYR A 294 22.55 -13.64 -26.84
C TYR A 294 21.82 -13.73 -28.19
N ASN A 295 21.27 -12.61 -28.71
CA ASN A 295 20.50 -12.57 -29.96
C ASN A 295 19.42 -13.67 -30.06
N TYR A 296 18.77 -14.00 -28.93
CA TYR A 296 17.77 -15.06 -28.87
C TYR A 296 16.55 -14.72 -29.72
N GLN A 297 16.24 -15.56 -30.71
CA GLN A 297 15.10 -15.42 -31.62
C GLN A 297 14.28 -16.70 -31.67
N TYR A 298 12.97 -16.57 -31.80
CA TYR A 298 12.04 -17.69 -31.87
C TYR A 298 10.87 -17.38 -32.81
N LYS A 299 10.18 -18.41 -33.31
CA LYS A 299 9.00 -18.25 -34.17
C LYS A 299 7.74 -18.46 -33.34
N CYS A 300 6.83 -17.48 -33.34
CA CYS A 300 5.60 -17.55 -32.56
C CYS A 300 4.57 -18.48 -33.22
N ILE A 301 4.04 -19.45 -32.48
CA ILE A 301 3.03 -20.40 -32.99
C ILE A 301 1.68 -19.73 -33.33
N ILE A 302 1.37 -18.60 -32.70
CA ILE A 302 0.06 -17.93 -32.84
C ILE A 302 0.01 -17.05 -34.09
N CYS A 303 1.05 -16.24 -34.33
CA CYS A 303 1.06 -15.27 -35.43
C CYS A 303 2.08 -15.58 -36.53
N ASP A 304 2.85 -16.66 -36.38
CA ASP A 304 3.89 -17.11 -37.32
C ASP A 304 5.06 -16.14 -37.55
N GLU A 305 5.14 -15.05 -36.77
CA GLU A 305 6.22 -14.06 -36.86
C GLU A 305 7.38 -14.34 -35.87
N VAL A 306 8.56 -13.80 -36.19
CA VAL A 306 9.77 -13.95 -35.36
C VAL A 306 9.78 -12.97 -34.19
N GLY A 307 9.86 -13.50 -32.97
CA GLY A 307 10.12 -12.74 -31.74
C GLY A 307 11.58 -12.80 -31.31
N SER A 308 11.96 -11.95 -30.34
CA SER A 308 13.28 -11.97 -29.72
C SER A 308 13.25 -11.65 -28.24
N SER A 309 14.24 -12.14 -27.51
CA SER A 309 14.54 -11.86 -26.10
C SER A 309 13.48 -12.27 -25.07
N VAL A 310 12.23 -11.83 -25.20
CA VAL A 310 11.15 -12.08 -24.25
C VAL A 310 10.06 -12.92 -24.90
N GLY A 311 9.61 -13.99 -24.25
CA GLY A 311 8.58 -14.86 -24.80
C GLY A 311 8.12 -15.92 -23.80
N TYR A 312 7.20 -16.75 -24.27
CA TYR A 312 6.73 -17.92 -23.54
C TYR A 312 7.04 -19.18 -24.33
N LYS A 313 7.59 -20.20 -23.65
CA LYS A 313 7.95 -21.48 -24.25
C LYS A 313 7.29 -22.65 -23.56
N CYS A 314 6.62 -23.49 -24.32
CA CYS A 314 6.22 -24.83 -23.88
C CYS A 314 7.35 -25.80 -24.24
N TYR A 315 7.97 -26.42 -23.24
CA TYR A 315 9.07 -27.38 -23.47
C TYR A 315 8.57 -28.72 -24.01
N ASP A 316 7.37 -29.16 -23.63
CA ASP A 316 6.78 -30.43 -24.10
C ASP A 316 6.43 -30.42 -25.59
N CYS A 317 5.81 -29.32 -26.06
CA CYS A 317 5.48 -29.15 -27.48
C CYS A 317 6.57 -28.43 -28.28
N ASN A 318 7.59 -27.89 -27.61
CA ASN A 318 8.60 -27.01 -28.18
C ASN A 318 7.98 -25.83 -28.96
N TYR A 319 6.92 -25.23 -28.39
CA TYR A 319 6.24 -24.07 -28.97
C TYR A 319 6.65 -22.80 -28.26
N ASP A 320 7.05 -21.80 -29.04
CA ASP A 320 7.31 -20.46 -28.55
C ASP A 320 6.16 -19.52 -28.96
N ALA A 321 5.88 -18.54 -28.12
CA ALA A 321 4.84 -17.56 -28.38
C ALA A 321 5.20 -16.19 -27.80
N HIS A 322 4.81 -15.14 -28.52
CA HIS A 322 4.98 -13.77 -28.05
C HIS A 322 4.11 -13.52 -26.82
N VAL A 323 4.62 -12.72 -25.89
CA VAL A 323 3.87 -12.21 -24.74
C VAL A 323 2.54 -11.58 -25.19
N ASN A 324 2.58 -10.69 -26.19
CA ASN A 324 1.36 -10.03 -26.69
C ASN A 324 0.38 -10.95 -27.43
N CYS A 325 0.83 -12.13 -27.90
CA CYS A 325 -0.08 -13.09 -28.51
C CYS A 325 -0.81 -13.92 -27.45
N ILE A 326 -0.16 -14.21 -26.31
CA ILE A 326 -0.75 -15.00 -25.22
C ILE A 326 -1.54 -14.15 -24.22
N LEU A 327 -1.05 -12.94 -23.88
CA LEU A 327 -1.67 -12.10 -22.85
C LEU A 327 -3.17 -11.83 -23.06
N PRO A 328 -3.68 -11.55 -24.28
CA PRO A 328 -5.10 -11.38 -24.50
C PRO A 328 -5.94 -12.61 -24.12
N ILE A 329 -5.37 -13.81 -24.22
CA ILE A 329 -6.03 -15.06 -23.81
C ILE A 329 -6.13 -15.12 -22.29
N VAL A 330 -5.04 -14.76 -21.58
CA VAL A 330 -4.99 -14.65 -20.12
C VAL A 330 -5.93 -13.54 -19.59
N GLU A 331 -5.99 -12.40 -20.27
CA GLU A 331 -6.91 -11.32 -19.91
C GLU A 331 -8.38 -11.76 -20.05
N LYS A 332 -8.70 -12.53 -21.11
CA LYS A 332 -10.03 -13.13 -21.28
C LYS A 332 -10.37 -14.13 -20.17
N THR A 333 -9.44 -14.98 -19.74
CA THR A 333 -9.69 -15.91 -18.63
C THR A 333 -9.91 -15.18 -17.31
N GLN A 334 -9.18 -14.09 -17.03
CA GLN A 334 -9.44 -13.25 -15.86
C GLN A 334 -10.82 -12.57 -15.90
N ILE A 335 -11.26 -12.11 -17.07
CA ILE A 335 -12.62 -11.56 -17.23
C ILE A 335 -13.67 -12.63 -16.95
N LYS A 336 -13.49 -13.84 -17.49
CA LYS A 336 -14.36 -14.98 -17.21
C LYS A 336 -14.36 -15.34 -15.72
N ALA A 337 -13.20 -15.35 -15.06
CA ALA A 337 -13.10 -15.59 -13.62
C ALA A 337 -13.87 -14.55 -12.81
N TYR A 338 -13.72 -13.26 -13.16
CA TYR A 338 -14.48 -12.18 -12.52
C TYR A 338 -16.00 -12.33 -12.72
N GLN A 339 -16.45 -12.68 -13.93
CA GLN A 339 -17.86 -12.95 -14.22
C GLN A 339 -18.37 -14.17 -13.45
N THR A 340 -17.55 -15.22 -13.36
CA THR A 340 -17.86 -16.44 -12.60
C THR A 340 -18.09 -16.09 -11.13
N ILE A 341 -17.24 -15.24 -10.51
CA ILE A 341 -17.44 -14.77 -9.13
C ILE A 341 -18.75 -13.98 -8.99
N PHE A 342 -19.09 -13.15 -9.98
CA PHE A 342 -20.33 -12.38 -9.97
C PHE A 342 -21.58 -13.28 -10.06
N ASP A 343 -21.53 -14.34 -10.87
CA ASP A 343 -22.64 -15.28 -11.01
C ASP A 343 -22.72 -16.26 -9.83
N LEU A 344 -21.58 -16.65 -9.26
CA LEU A 344 -21.47 -17.47 -8.04
C LEU A 344 -22.31 -16.90 -6.88
N PHE A 345 -22.24 -15.59 -6.63
CA PHE A 345 -23.03 -14.98 -5.56
C PHE A 345 -24.53 -14.80 -5.89
N LYS A 346 -24.95 -15.05 -7.13
CA LYS A 346 -26.38 -15.10 -7.51
C LYS A 346 -26.95 -16.51 -7.40
N THR A 347 -26.12 -17.53 -7.57
CA THR A 347 -26.53 -18.93 -7.51
C THR A 347 -26.67 -19.39 -6.07
N ILE A 348 -27.58 -20.35 -5.85
CA ILE A 348 -27.74 -21.02 -4.56
C ILE A 348 -26.87 -22.26 -4.57
N HIS A 349 -25.98 -22.40 -3.59
CA HIS A 349 -25.11 -23.56 -3.47
C HIS A 349 -25.60 -24.52 -2.38
N VAL A 350 -25.17 -25.78 -2.49
CA VAL A 350 -25.48 -26.83 -1.50
C VAL A 350 -24.75 -26.56 -0.18
N ASP A 351 -23.52 -26.04 -0.27
CA ASP A 351 -22.73 -25.55 0.85
C ASP A 351 -21.83 -24.38 0.42
N ASN A 352 -21.26 -23.71 1.41
CA ASN A 352 -20.35 -22.58 1.24
C ASN A 352 -18.96 -22.95 0.69
N ILE A 353 -18.64 -24.23 0.50
CA ILE A 353 -17.28 -24.66 0.09
C ILE A 353 -17.00 -24.29 -1.36
N GLU A 354 -18.00 -24.42 -2.24
CA GLU A 354 -17.85 -24.02 -3.63
C GLU A 354 -17.50 -22.54 -3.73
N VAL A 355 -18.16 -21.69 -2.95
CA VAL A 355 -17.88 -20.24 -2.92
C VAL A 355 -16.45 -19.98 -2.43
N LEU A 356 -16.05 -20.59 -1.31
CA LEU A 356 -14.71 -20.41 -0.73
C LEU A 356 -13.57 -20.86 -1.67
N LYS A 357 -13.78 -21.93 -2.46
CA LYS A 357 -12.81 -22.42 -3.46
C LYS A 357 -12.60 -21.46 -4.62
N HIS A 358 -13.62 -20.66 -4.97
CA HIS A 358 -13.50 -19.63 -6.01
C HIS A 358 -12.90 -18.34 -5.45
N LEU A 359 -13.13 -18.02 -4.17
CA LEU A 359 -12.54 -16.85 -3.51
C LEU A 359 -11.06 -17.03 -3.17
N ILE A 360 -10.65 -18.24 -2.80
CA ILE A 360 -9.28 -18.58 -2.42
C ILE A 360 -8.82 -19.71 -3.32
N TYR A 361 -7.74 -19.47 -4.06
CA TYR A 361 -7.12 -20.45 -4.95
C TYR A 361 -6.81 -21.74 -4.18
N ALA A 362 -7.54 -22.80 -4.49
CA ALA A 362 -7.40 -24.11 -3.88
C ALA A 362 -7.56 -25.22 -4.93
N LYS A 363 -6.57 -25.33 -5.82
CA LYS A 363 -6.46 -26.50 -6.71
C LYS A 363 -5.75 -27.64 -5.95
N ASP A 364 -6.36 -28.83 -6.00
CA ASP A 364 -5.79 -30.16 -5.69
C ASP A 364 -4.86 -30.25 -4.46
N ASP A 365 -5.43 -30.52 -3.28
CA ASP A 365 -4.72 -30.93 -2.06
C ASP A 365 -3.93 -29.87 -1.29
N GLN A 366 -4.01 -28.59 -1.67
CA GLN A 366 -3.49 -27.51 -0.83
C GLN A 366 -4.37 -27.33 0.41
N LEU A 367 -3.75 -26.98 1.55
CA LEU A 367 -4.41 -26.51 2.76
C LEU A 367 -4.36 -24.97 2.75
N PRO A 368 -5.37 -24.30 2.19
CA PRO A 368 -5.32 -22.86 1.90
C PRO A 368 -5.55 -22.00 3.14
N LEU A 369 -6.06 -22.58 4.22
CA LEU A 369 -6.31 -21.90 5.47
C LEU A 369 -5.20 -22.18 6.47
N TYR A 370 -4.93 -21.20 7.32
CA TYR A 370 -4.10 -21.32 8.50
C TYR A 370 -4.97 -21.09 9.74
N ASP A 371 -4.99 -22.09 10.62
CA ASP A 371 -5.67 -22.05 11.91
C ASP A 371 -4.79 -21.30 12.92
N GLY A 372 -5.24 -20.12 13.35
CA GLY A 372 -4.51 -19.29 14.30
C GLY A 372 -4.38 -19.91 15.70
N ALA A 373 -5.40 -20.66 16.15
CA ALA A 373 -5.40 -21.31 17.45
C ALA A 373 -4.47 -22.54 17.47
N ALA A 374 -4.62 -23.44 16.48
CA ALA A 374 -3.80 -24.65 16.39
C ALA A 374 -2.43 -24.42 15.72
N LYS A 375 -2.20 -23.24 15.14
CA LYS A 375 -0.97 -22.83 14.42
C LYS A 375 -0.58 -23.82 13.31
N LYS A 376 -1.58 -24.35 12.60
CA LYS A 376 -1.41 -25.35 11.55
C LYS A 376 -2.25 -25.00 10.33
N ARG A 377 -1.92 -25.58 9.17
CA ARG A 377 -2.77 -25.43 7.99
C ARG A 377 -3.98 -26.36 8.05
N SER A 378 -5.09 -25.91 7.46
CA SER A 378 -6.38 -26.58 7.49
C SER A 378 -7.07 -26.52 6.12
N SER A 379 -7.95 -27.49 5.85
CA SER A 379 -8.81 -27.51 4.66
C SER A 379 -10.06 -26.65 4.88
N PHE A 380 -10.84 -26.40 3.82
CA PHE A 380 -12.14 -25.74 3.93
C PHE A 380 -13.20 -26.57 4.65
N ASP A 381 -13.01 -27.88 4.81
CA ASP A 381 -14.01 -28.77 5.41
C ASP A 381 -14.40 -28.35 6.84
N VAL A 382 -13.49 -27.67 7.55
CA VAL A 382 -13.75 -27.10 8.88
C VAL A 382 -14.81 -25.98 8.89
N LEU A 383 -15.04 -25.36 7.74
CA LEU A 383 -16.00 -24.28 7.51
C LEU A 383 -17.30 -24.75 6.86
N ARG A 384 -17.41 -26.02 6.48
CA ARG A 384 -18.54 -26.55 5.70
C ARG A 384 -19.86 -26.36 6.44
N ARG A 385 -20.84 -25.73 5.77
CA ARG A 385 -22.19 -25.46 6.29
C ARG A 385 -22.21 -24.63 7.59
N LYS A 386 -21.17 -23.83 7.84
CA LYS A 386 -21.14 -22.84 8.93
C LYS A 386 -21.34 -21.44 8.38
N HIS A 387 -21.75 -20.51 9.25
CA HIS A 387 -21.66 -19.08 8.93
C HIS A 387 -20.18 -18.66 8.94
N VAL A 388 -19.74 -17.99 7.89
CA VAL A 388 -18.34 -17.57 7.74
C VAL A 388 -18.27 -16.05 7.66
N LEU A 389 -17.56 -15.46 8.60
CA LEU A 389 -17.27 -14.04 8.67
C LEU A 389 -15.92 -13.78 8.01
N LEU A 390 -15.93 -13.24 6.80
CA LEU A 390 -14.73 -12.84 6.08
C LEU A 390 -14.25 -11.49 6.62
N TYR A 391 -13.18 -11.51 7.41
CA TYR A 391 -12.53 -10.29 7.90
C TYR A 391 -11.51 -9.81 6.86
N ILE A 392 -11.87 -8.80 6.10
CA ILE A 392 -11.10 -8.29 4.96
C ILE A 392 -10.37 -7.02 5.39
N THR A 393 -9.04 -7.03 5.27
CA THR A 393 -8.20 -5.91 5.69
C THR A 393 -7.03 -5.74 4.74
N ASP A 394 -6.39 -4.58 4.78
CA ASP A 394 -5.03 -4.44 4.27
C ASP A 394 -4.02 -4.90 5.35
N LEU A 395 -2.72 -4.69 5.11
CA LEU A 395 -1.68 -4.96 6.10
C LEU A 395 -1.54 -3.82 7.12
N GLU A 396 -2.07 -2.63 6.84
CA GLU A 396 -1.95 -1.41 7.64
C GLU A 396 -3.10 -1.30 8.63
N LEU A 397 -3.25 -2.31 9.49
CA LEU A 397 -4.30 -2.32 10.51
C LEU A 397 -4.02 -1.30 11.62
N PRO A 398 -5.01 -0.48 12.00
CA PRO A 398 -4.94 0.31 13.22
C PRO A 398 -4.69 -0.61 14.43
N LYS A 399 -3.74 -0.22 15.29
CA LYS A 399 -3.25 -1.06 16.41
C LYS A 399 -4.36 -1.54 17.36
N ASP A 400 -5.48 -0.83 17.40
CA ASP A 400 -6.55 -0.97 18.40
C ASP A 400 -7.78 -1.75 17.88
N GLU A 401 -7.89 -1.98 16.57
CA GLU A 401 -9.06 -2.68 16.00
C GLU A 401 -9.00 -4.20 16.18
N LEU A 402 -7.81 -4.78 16.02
CA LEU A 402 -7.62 -6.23 16.15
C LEU A 402 -7.89 -6.75 17.58
N PRO A 403 -7.39 -6.10 18.66
CA PRO A 403 -7.71 -6.51 20.03
C PRO A 403 -9.21 -6.50 20.32
N THR A 404 -9.92 -5.49 19.83
CA THR A 404 -11.37 -5.36 20.01
C THR A 404 -12.10 -6.57 19.41
N LEU A 405 -11.86 -6.86 18.14
CA LEU A 405 -12.48 -8.01 17.47
C LEU A 405 -12.10 -9.35 18.13
N ASN A 406 -10.86 -9.47 18.61
CA ASN A 406 -10.39 -10.64 19.35
C ASN A 406 -11.15 -10.85 20.67
N GLY A 407 -11.39 -9.78 21.44
CA GLY A 407 -12.20 -9.84 22.66
C GLY A 407 -13.60 -10.40 22.37
N MET A 408 -14.30 -9.79 21.43
CA MET A 408 -15.67 -10.17 21.05
C MET A 408 -15.75 -11.62 20.51
N TYR A 409 -14.76 -12.02 19.71
CA TYR A 409 -14.68 -13.39 19.21
C TYR A 409 -14.48 -14.39 20.36
N ASN A 410 -13.58 -14.11 21.30
CA ASN A 410 -13.30 -15.01 22.42
C ASN A 410 -14.48 -15.11 23.39
N GLU A 411 -15.19 -14.01 23.65
CA GLU A 411 -16.42 -13.99 24.45
C GLU A 411 -17.48 -14.92 23.87
N ALA A 412 -17.72 -14.84 22.55
CA ALA A 412 -18.63 -15.76 21.88
C ALA A 412 -18.21 -17.24 22.03
N ARG A 413 -16.90 -17.53 22.12
CA ARG A 413 -16.39 -18.90 22.35
C ARG A 413 -16.45 -19.37 23.80
N GLN A 414 -16.63 -18.48 24.78
CA GLN A 414 -16.80 -18.89 26.19
C GLN A 414 -18.16 -19.55 26.44
N LEU A 415 -19.12 -19.39 25.52
CA LEU A 415 -20.44 -20.03 25.55
C LEU A 415 -20.64 -20.94 24.31
N PRO A 416 -19.88 -22.04 24.14
CA PRO A 416 -19.89 -22.85 22.90
C PRO A 416 -21.23 -23.52 22.56
N LEU A 417 -22.12 -23.67 23.55
CA LEU A 417 -23.43 -24.28 23.39
C LEU A 417 -24.50 -23.28 22.93
N ALA A 418 -24.18 -21.97 22.92
CA ALA A 418 -25.09 -20.94 22.44
C ALA A 418 -25.10 -20.93 20.90
N THR A 419 -26.29 -20.94 20.31
CA THR A 419 -26.51 -20.83 18.85
C THR A 419 -25.82 -19.60 18.25
N GLU A 420 -25.65 -18.55 19.07
CA GLU A 420 -25.00 -17.28 18.75
C GLU A 420 -23.49 -17.39 18.48
N SER A 421 -22.85 -18.49 18.89
CA SER A 421 -21.42 -18.74 18.68
C SER A 421 -21.11 -19.58 17.42
N ASN A 422 -22.15 -19.95 16.65
CA ASN A 422 -22.03 -20.87 15.51
C ASN A 422 -21.59 -20.18 14.21
N TYR A 423 -20.47 -19.45 14.29
CA TYR A 423 -19.80 -18.84 13.16
C TYR A 423 -18.27 -19.00 13.26
N GLU A 424 -17.59 -18.91 12.13
CA GLU A 424 -16.13 -18.91 12.03
C GLU A 424 -15.66 -17.63 11.36
N VAL A 425 -14.55 -17.05 11.85
CA VAL A 425 -13.93 -15.89 11.21
C VAL A 425 -12.77 -16.34 10.33
N VAL A 426 -12.69 -15.81 9.11
CA VAL A 426 -11.59 -16.06 8.17
C VAL A 426 -10.98 -14.73 7.74
N TRP A 427 -9.69 -14.53 8.00
CA TRP A 427 -8.98 -13.32 7.60
C TRP A 427 -8.53 -13.36 6.13
N PHE A 428 -8.88 -12.30 5.39
CA PHE A 428 -8.59 -12.06 3.98
C PHE A 428 -7.66 -10.84 3.85
N PRO A 429 -6.34 -11.07 3.66
CA PRO A 429 -5.36 -9.99 3.51
C PRO A 429 -5.39 -9.45 2.07
N VAL A 430 -6.07 -8.32 1.85
CA VAL A 430 -6.12 -7.64 0.55
C VAL A 430 -4.93 -6.69 0.43
N VAL A 431 -3.89 -7.17 -0.23
CA VAL A 431 -2.64 -6.43 -0.46
C VAL A 431 -2.71 -5.66 -1.78
N ASP A 432 -2.15 -4.46 -1.81
CA ASP A 432 -1.86 -3.77 -3.06
C ASP A 432 -0.51 -4.23 -3.61
N TRP A 433 -0.56 -4.91 -4.76
CA TRP A 433 0.61 -5.48 -5.43
C TRP A 433 1.30 -4.49 -6.37
N SER A 434 0.85 -3.22 -6.42
CA SER A 434 1.58 -2.14 -7.10
C SER A 434 3.01 -1.97 -6.55
N THR A 435 3.23 -2.37 -5.31
CA THR A 435 4.57 -2.44 -4.69
C THR A 435 5.05 -3.90 -4.57
N PRO A 436 6.32 -4.18 -4.89
CA PRO A 436 6.91 -5.51 -4.73
C PRO A 436 6.82 -6.02 -3.29
N TRP A 437 6.53 -7.31 -3.17
CA TRP A 437 6.43 -7.98 -1.89
C TRP A 437 7.80 -8.09 -1.22
N ASN A 438 7.96 -7.43 -0.07
CA ASN A 438 9.24 -7.38 0.61
C ASN A 438 9.25 -8.12 1.95
N ASN A 439 10.44 -8.32 2.51
CA ASN A 439 10.65 -8.97 3.81
C ASN A 439 9.93 -8.25 4.97
N ALA A 440 9.71 -6.94 4.89
CA ALA A 440 9.00 -6.20 5.95
C ALA A 440 7.49 -6.50 5.92
N GLN A 441 6.87 -6.51 4.73
CA GLN A 441 5.49 -6.91 4.53
C GLN A 441 5.26 -8.37 4.94
N GLN A 442 6.19 -9.28 4.61
CA GLN A 442 6.13 -10.67 5.06
C GLN A 442 6.13 -10.77 6.60
N LYS A 443 7.01 -10.02 7.26
CA LYS A 443 7.08 -9.98 8.74
C LYS A 443 5.79 -9.40 9.33
N GLN A 444 5.25 -8.33 8.75
CA GLN A 444 4.01 -7.70 9.19
C GLN A 444 2.80 -8.64 9.01
N PHE A 445 2.71 -9.32 7.87
CA PHE A 445 1.69 -10.34 7.61
C PHE A 445 1.73 -11.45 8.67
N LYS A 446 2.91 -12.04 8.92
CA LYS A 446 3.09 -13.07 9.95
C LYS A 446 2.77 -12.56 11.36
N TYR A 447 3.17 -11.32 11.67
CA TYR A 447 2.85 -10.69 12.94
C TYR A 447 1.34 -10.60 13.16
N LEU A 448 0.59 -10.09 12.17
CA LEU A 448 -0.87 -10.00 12.22
C LEU A 448 -1.52 -11.39 12.31
N GLN A 449 -1.11 -12.32 11.44
CA GLN A 449 -1.61 -13.70 11.44
C GLN A 449 -1.43 -14.39 12.79
N SER A 450 -0.28 -14.16 13.45
CA SER A 450 0.03 -14.77 14.75
C SER A 450 -0.81 -14.25 15.93
N ARG A 451 -1.40 -13.05 15.78
CA ARG A 451 -2.25 -12.42 16.80
C ARG A 451 -3.73 -12.78 16.66
N MET A 452 -4.12 -13.38 15.54
CA MET A 452 -5.49 -13.79 15.27
C MET A 452 -5.73 -15.21 15.75
N PRO A 453 -6.74 -15.48 16.60
CA PRO A 453 -7.06 -16.83 17.06
C PRO A 453 -7.88 -17.63 16.02
N TRP A 454 -8.45 -16.96 15.02
CA TRP A 454 -9.34 -17.54 14.01
C TRP A 454 -8.58 -17.96 12.74
N PHE A 455 -9.30 -18.42 11.71
CA PHE A 455 -8.69 -18.89 10.46
C PHE A 455 -8.18 -17.73 9.61
N SER A 456 -7.16 -17.95 8.81
CA SER A 456 -6.66 -16.95 7.85
C SER A 456 -6.33 -17.61 6.52
N VAL A 457 -6.39 -16.85 5.44
CA VAL A 457 -5.76 -17.28 4.18
C VAL A 457 -4.26 -17.43 4.43
N TYR A 458 -3.69 -18.58 4.06
CA TYR A 458 -2.31 -18.91 4.35
C TYR A 458 -1.31 -17.89 3.79
N HIS A 459 -1.57 -17.40 2.57
CA HIS A 459 -0.75 -16.38 1.93
C HIS A 459 -1.61 -15.46 1.03
N PRO A 460 -1.36 -14.14 0.97
CA PRO A 460 -2.16 -13.20 0.17
C PRO A 460 -2.27 -13.52 -1.33
N LEU A 461 -1.23 -14.14 -1.92
CA LEU A 461 -1.24 -14.59 -3.33
C LEU A 461 -2.29 -15.66 -3.65
N LEU A 462 -2.89 -16.31 -2.64
CA LEU A 462 -3.99 -17.25 -2.86
C LEU A 462 -5.30 -16.53 -3.21
N LEU A 463 -5.38 -15.21 -3.04
CA LEU A 463 -6.51 -14.40 -3.52
C LEU A 463 -6.27 -14.01 -4.97
N ASP A 464 -7.10 -14.54 -5.87
CA ASP A 464 -7.01 -14.23 -7.30
C ASP A 464 -7.21 -12.71 -7.54
N PRO A 465 -6.49 -12.07 -8.48
CA PRO A 465 -6.71 -10.67 -8.82
C PRO A 465 -8.17 -10.31 -9.16
N ALA A 466 -8.93 -11.23 -9.77
CA ALA A 466 -10.35 -11.06 -10.02
C ALA A 466 -11.17 -10.98 -8.71
N VAL A 467 -10.81 -11.77 -7.69
CA VAL A 467 -11.43 -11.72 -6.36
C VAL A 467 -11.10 -10.40 -5.67
N ILE A 468 -9.83 -9.98 -5.68
CA ILE A 468 -9.43 -8.68 -5.11
C ILE A 468 -10.18 -7.53 -5.80
N LYS A 469 -10.30 -7.58 -7.13
CA LYS A 469 -11.07 -6.61 -7.89
C LYS A 469 -12.55 -6.62 -7.49
N TYR A 470 -13.15 -7.79 -7.32
CA TYR A 470 -14.54 -7.92 -6.88
C TYR A 470 -14.74 -7.33 -5.47
N ILE A 471 -13.85 -7.64 -4.53
CA ILE A 471 -13.86 -7.08 -3.16
C ILE A 471 -13.78 -5.54 -3.20
N LYS A 472 -12.88 -4.97 -4.00
CA LYS A 472 -12.74 -3.51 -4.13
C LYS A 472 -13.95 -2.85 -4.80
N GLN A 473 -14.51 -3.44 -5.85
CA GLN A 473 -15.55 -2.80 -6.68
C GLN A 473 -16.99 -3.08 -6.21
N VAL A 474 -17.28 -4.29 -5.75
CA VAL A 474 -18.64 -4.72 -5.37
C VAL A 474 -18.85 -4.62 -3.87
N TRP A 475 -17.85 -5.00 -3.07
CA TRP A 475 -17.90 -4.84 -1.61
C TRP A 475 -17.34 -3.50 -1.12
N CYS A 476 -16.92 -2.62 -2.05
CA CYS A 476 -16.45 -1.27 -1.79
C CYS A 476 -15.31 -1.18 -0.75
N PHE A 477 -14.39 -2.14 -0.75
CA PHE A 477 -13.24 -2.12 0.15
C PHE A 477 -12.26 -0.99 -0.22
N ASN A 478 -12.06 -0.05 0.72
CA ASN A 478 -11.22 1.14 0.57
C ASN A 478 -10.18 1.30 1.69
N LYS A 479 -9.46 0.21 2.02
CA LYS A 479 -8.48 0.10 3.11
C LYS A 479 -9.05 0.05 4.53
N LYS A 480 -10.31 0.45 4.74
CA LYS A 480 -10.98 0.20 6.02
C LYS A 480 -11.34 -1.28 6.17
N PRO A 481 -11.17 -1.87 7.37
CA PRO A 481 -11.57 -3.24 7.59
C PRO A 481 -13.05 -3.45 7.28
N LEU A 482 -13.35 -4.60 6.68
CA LEU A 482 -14.70 -5.01 6.31
C LEU A 482 -14.96 -6.41 6.88
N LEU A 483 -16.17 -6.66 7.38
CA LEU A 483 -16.56 -7.99 7.86
C LEU A 483 -17.76 -8.48 7.06
N VAL A 484 -17.52 -9.26 6.02
CA VAL A 484 -18.57 -9.80 5.14
C VAL A 484 -19.06 -11.12 5.70
N VAL A 485 -20.37 -11.32 5.77
CA VAL A 485 -20.98 -12.53 6.34
C VAL A 485 -21.52 -13.41 5.22
N LEU A 486 -21.04 -14.64 5.19
CA LEU A 486 -21.55 -15.73 4.36
C LEU A 486 -22.40 -16.67 5.21
N ASP A 487 -23.56 -17.06 4.69
CA ASP A 487 -24.37 -18.13 5.28
C ASP A 487 -23.79 -19.54 4.99
N PRO A 488 -24.39 -20.61 5.54
CA PRO A 488 -23.98 -21.99 5.27
C PRO A 488 -23.99 -22.42 3.79
N GLN A 489 -24.72 -21.68 2.93
CA GLN A 489 -24.82 -21.90 1.48
C GLN A 489 -23.88 -20.98 0.69
N GLY A 490 -23.08 -20.15 1.36
CA GLY A 490 -22.13 -19.24 0.72
C GLY A 490 -22.76 -17.94 0.19
N LYS A 491 -24.03 -17.65 0.52
CA LYS A 491 -24.68 -16.39 0.15
C LYS A 491 -24.23 -15.28 1.09
N VAL A 492 -23.97 -14.10 0.52
CA VAL A 492 -23.68 -12.90 1.31
C VAL A 492 -24.97 -12.41 1.98
N VAL A 493 -25.02 -12.48 3.31
CA VAL A 493 -26.15 -11.99 4.11
C VAL A 493 -25.92 -10.58 4.66
N ASN A 494 -24.66 -10.18 4.79
CA ASN A 494 -24.29 -8.82 5.19
C ASN A 494 -22.92 -8.43 4.61
N HIS A 495 -22.87 -7.26 3.98
CA HIS A 495 -21.65 -6.72 3.38
C HIS A 495 -20.70 -6.09 4.41
N ASN A 496 -21.21 -5.67 5.57
CA ASN A 496 -20.38 -5.18 6.66
C ASN A 496 -21.06 -5.39 8.02
N ALA A 497 -20.77 -6.52 8.66
CA ALA A 497 -21.23 -6.86 10.00
C ALA A 497 -20.37 -6.27 11.12
N LEU A 498 -19.30 -5.49 10.83
CA LEU A 498 -18.49 -4.87 11.90
C LEU A 498 -19.35 -3.98 12.80
N HIS A 499 -20.28 -3.24 12.20
CA HIS A 499 -21.19 -2.39 12.97
C HIS A 499 -22.09 -3.23 13.87
N MET A 500 -22.70 -4.29 13.34
CA MET A 500 -23.54 -5.17 14.13
C MET A 500 -22.76 -5.85 15.26
N MET A 501 -21.55 -6.33 14.95
CA MET A 501 -20.67 -6.96 15.92
C MET A 501 -20.32 -5.96 17.03
N ARG A 502 -19.90 -4.73 16.71
CA ARG A 502 -19.60 -3.70 17.72
C ARG A 502 -20.80 -3.33 18.60
N ILE A 503 -22.01 -3.31 18.04
CA ILE A 503 -23.22 -2.89 18.77
C ILE A 503 -23.78 -4.01 19.65
N TRP A 504 -23.86 -5.25 19.17
CA TRP A 504 -24.58 -6.34 19.86
C TRP A 504 -23.74 -7.59 20.11
N GLY A 505 -22.47 -7.63 19.71
CA GLY A 505 -21.60 -8.79 19.92
C GLY A 505 -22.15 -10.07 19.29
N SER A 506 -22.29 -11.12 20.10
CA SER A 506 -22.84 -12.42 19.68
C SER A 506 -24.35 -12.38 19.42
N LEU A 507 -25.09 -11.50 20.09
CA LEU A 507 -26.56 -11.37 19.96
C LEU A 507 -26.99 -10.95 18.55
N ALA A 508 -26.08 -10.32 17.80
CA ALA A 508 -26.24 -9.96 16.40
C ALA A 508 -26.37 -11.16 15.47
N PHE A 509 -25.91 -12.36 15.87
CA PHE A 509 -25.99 -13.56 15.04
C PHE A 509 -27.45 -13.83 14.59
N PRO A 510 -27.70 -14.16 13.31
CA PRO A 510 -26.77 -14.48 12.22
C PRO A 510 -26.27 -13.29 11.38
N PHE A 511 -26.24 -12.09 11.96
CA PHE A 511 -25.75 -10.84 11.35
C PHE A 511 -26.52 -10.40 10.09
N THR A 512 -27.77 -10.83 9.95
CA THR A 512 -28.67 -10.44 8.85
C THR A 512 -29.32 -9.08 9.10
N SER A 513 -29.71 -8.36 8.05
CA SER A 513 -30.48 -7.10 8.18
C SER A 513 -31.80 -7.26 8.92
N LEU A 514 -32.52 -8.38 8.74
CA LEU A 514 -33.76 -8.65 9.49
C LEU A 514 -33.51 -8.77 11.00
N ARG A 515 -32.39 -9.41 11.39
CA ARG A 515 -31.97 -9.49 12.78
C ARG A 515 -31.57 -8.13 13.33
N GLU A 516 -30.87 -7.33 12.54
CA GLU A 516 -30.51 -5.93 12.86
C GLU A 516 -31.76 -5.08 13.14
N GLU A 517 -32.80 -5.21 12.31
CA GLU A 517 -34.08 -4.53 12.49
C GLU A 517 -34.80 -4.97 13.76
N ALA A 518 -34.91 -6.28 14.01
CA ALA A 518 -35.54 -6.81 15.21
C ALA A 518 -34.85 -6.35 16.51
N LEU A 519 -33.51 -6.35 16.54
CA LEU A 519 -32.74 -5.86 17.68
C LEU A 519 -33.02 -4.37 17.95
N TRP A 520 -33.17 -3.57 16.90
CA TRP A 520 -33.53 -2.16 17.04
C TRP A 520 -34.99 -1.90 17.45
N GLU A 521 -35.89 -2.87 17.29
CA GLU A 521 -37.29 -2.77 17.72
C GLU A 521 -37.47 -3.14 19.19
N GLU A 522 -36.65 -4.09 19.68
CA GLU A 522 -36.65 -4.52 21.08
C GLU A 522 -35.90 -3.53 21.99
N GLU A 523 -34.93 -2.79 21.43
CA GLU A 523 -34.01 -1.98 22.22
C GLU A 523 -34.48 -0.53 22.41
N SER A 524 -34.11 0.04 23.57
CA SER A 524 -34.35 1.46 23.89
C SER A 524 -33.03 2.17 24.23
N TRP A 525 -33.02 3.50 24.22
CA TRP A 525 -31.81 4.23 24.59
C TRP A 525 -31.55 4.09 26.09
N SER A 526 -30.53 3.29 26.44
CA SER A 526 -30.17 2.96 27.80
C SER A 526 -28.66 3.10 28.02
N ILE A 527 -28.26 3.12 29.29
CA ILE A 527 -26.83 3.10 29.65
C ILE A 527 -26.20 1.74 29.30
N GLU A 528 -26.98 0.67 29.34
CA GLU A 528 -26.59 -0.66 28.90
C GLU A 528 -26.22 -0.64 27.42
N LEU A 529 -27.11 -0.17 26.55
CA LEU A 529 -26.82 -0.08 25.12
C LEU A 529 -25.57 0.76 24.83
N MET A 530 -25.39 1.88 25.53
CA MET A 530 -24.28 2.79 25.31
C MET A 530 -22.93 2.22 25.80
N ALA A 531 -22.93 1.57 26.96
CA ALA A 531 -21.70 1.24 27.71
C ALA A 531 -21.49 -0.26 27.99
N ASP A 532 -22.27 -1.13 27.35
CA ASP A 532 -22.12 -2.58 27.43
C ASP A 532 -20.75 -3.06 26.90
N GLY A 533 -20.13 -4.01 27.60
CA GLY A 533 -18.80 -4.54 27.28
C GLY A 533 -17.61 -3.58 27.54
N ILE A 534 -17.83 -2.43 28.18
CA ILE A 534 -16.78 -1.40 28.35
C ILE A 534 -16.11 -1.48 29.73
N ASP A 535 -16.88 -1.73 30.78
CA ASP A 535 -16.36 -1.93 32.13
C ASP A 535 -17.17 -3.02 32.84
N ALA A 536 -16.47 -3.96 33.47
CA ALA A 536 -17.09 -5.10 34.16
C ALA A 536 -17.96 -4.69 35.37
N ASN A 537 -17.77 -3.48 35.91
CA ASN A 537 -18.54 -2.98 37.04
C ASN A 537 -19.91 -2.42 36.63
N ILE A 538 -20.09 -1.99 35.37
CA ILE A 538 -21.35 -1.37 34.91
C ILE A 538 -22.54 -2.32 35.11
N PRO A 539 -22.51 -3.60 34.69
CA PRO A 539 -23.61 -4.52 34.94
C PRO A 539 -23.94 -4.70 36.44
N ALA A 540 -22.92 -4.71 37.30
CA ALA A 540 -23.11 -4.81 38.74
C ALA A 540 -23.77 -3.56 39.33
N TRP A 541 -23.35 -2.36 38.90
CA TRP A 541 -23.95 -1.09 39.33
C TRP A 541 -25.41 -0.96 38.93
N ILE A 542 -25.76 -1.48 37.75
CA ILE A 542 -27.13 -1.54 37.26
C ILE A 542 -27.94 -2.50 38.13
N GLN A 543 -27.46 -3.72 38.36
CA GLN A 543 -28.16 -4.68 39.22
C GLN A 543 -28.39 -4.15 40.65
N GLU A 544 -27.45 -3.36 41.18
CA GLU A 544 -27.56 -2.69 42.48
C GLU A 544 -28.45 -1.43 42.47
N GLY A 545 -28.92 -0.98 41.30
CA GLY A 545 -29.77 0.20 41.14
C GLY A 545 -29.05 1.53 41.43
N LYS A 546 -27.72 1.56 41.28
CA LYS A 546 -26.89 2.74 41.51
C LYS A 546 -27.07 3.79 40.41
N TYR A 547 -26.67 5.02 40.71
CA TYR A 547 -26.57 6.08 39.70
C TYR A 547 -25.20 6.00 39.05
N ILE A 548 -25.17 6.00 37.72
CA ILE A 548 -23.96 5.87 36.91
C ILE A 548 -23.74 7.17 36.16
N CYS A 549 -22.55 7.75 36.30
CA CYS A 549 -22.14 8.95 35.61
C CYS A 549 -20.95 8.64 34.69
N LEU A 550 -21.18 8.68 33.38
CA LEU A 550 -20.11 8.63 32.38
C LEU A 550 -19.71 10.05 32.02
N TYR A 551 -18.40 10.34 32.04
CA TYR A 551 -17.93 11.68 31.71
C TYR A 551 -16.60 11.65 30.96
N GLY A 552 -16.32 12.74 30.24
CA GLY A 552 -15.10 12.92 29.47
C GLY A 552 -14.74 14.38 29.29
N GLY A 553 -13.47 14.70 29.11
CA GLY A 553 -12.98 16.07 29.00
C GLY A 553 -11.47 16.14 28.91
N GLU A 554 -10.93 17.27 28.46
CA GLU A 554 -9.48 17.46 28.30
C GLU A 554 -8.88 18.30 29.43
N ASP A 555 -9.72 19.10 30.09
CA ASP A 555 -9.34 20.01 31.14
C ASP A 555 -9.37 19.33 32.52
N ILE A 556 -8.18 19.12 33.09
CA ILE A 556 -8.03 18.48 34.40
C ILE A 556 -8.60 19.31 35.54
N GLU A 557 -8.58 20.65 35.44
CA GLU A 557 -9.17 21.53 36.47
C GLU A 557 -10.69 21.39 36.46
N TRP A 558 -11.28 21.34 35.28
CA TRP A 558 -12.70 21.03 35.14
C TRP A 558 -13.04 19.64 35.70
N ILE A 559 -12.25 18.60 35.39
CA ILE A 559 -12.48 17.23 35.91
C ILE A 559 -12.44 17.20 37.45
N ARG A 560 -11.44 17.83 38.08
CA ARG A 560 -11.33 17.90 39.54
C ARG A 560 -12.52 18.61 40.18
N ARG A 561 -12.90 19.76 39.62
CA ARG A 561 -14.06 20.52 40.09
C ARG A 561 -15.35 19.71 39.95
N PHE A 562 -15.57 19.14 38.76
CA PHE A 562 -16.77 18.36 38.46
C PHE A 562 -16.92 17.16 39.39
N THR A 563 -15.88 16.34 39.55
CA THR A 563 -15.91 15.15 40.42
C THR A 563 -16.15 15.51 41.88
N THR A 564 -15.51 16.58 42.38
CA THR A 564 -15.72 17.06 43.76
C THR A 564 -17.14 17.56 43.98
N THR A 565 -17.67 18.38 43.06
CA THR A 565 -19.04 18.90 43.16
C THR A 565 -20.07 17.77 43.02
N ALA A 566 -19.86 16.82 42.09
CA ALA A 566 -20.74 15.68 41.90
C ALA A 566 -20.81 14.78 43.14
N ALA A 567 -19.66 14.53 43.79
CA ALA A 567 -19.62 13.77 45.05
C ALA A 567 -20.36 14.50 46.19
N ALA A 568 -20.21 15.83 46.29
CA ALA A 568 -20.93 16.63 47.28
C ALA A 568 -22.46 16.60 47.04
N VAL A 569 -22.89 16.73 45.77
CA VAL A 569 -24.31 16.61 45.39
C VAL A 569 -24.84 15.21 45.67
N ALA A 570 -24.05 14.15 45.43
CA ALA A 570 -24.47 12.79 45.71
C ALA A 570 -24.75 12.57 47.21
N ILE A 571 -23.91 13.12 48.08
CA ILE A 571 -24.11 13.10 49.54
C ILE A 571 -25.35 13.92 49.91
N GLU A 572 -25.51 15.12 49.36
CA GLU A 572 -26.63 16.01 49.68
C GLU A 572 -27.99 15.49 49.19
N ALA A 573 -28.01 14.76 48.08
CA ALA A 573 -29.17 14.10 47.48
C ALA A 573 -29.41 12.68 48.04
N ASN A 574 -28.52 12.17 48.89
CA ASN A 574 -28.55 10.81 49.44
C ASN A 574 -28.63 9.72 48.35
N ILE A 575 -27.81 9.86 47.30
CA ILE A 575 -27.72 8.90 46.18
C ILE A 575 -26.36 8.20 46.17
N GLN A 576 -26.33 6.95 45.72
CA GLN A 576 -25.09 6.21 45.45
C GLN A 576 -24.67 6.47 44.00
N LEU A 577 -23.72 7.38 43.82
CA LEU A 577 -23.21 7.81 42.51
C LEU A 577 -21.85 7.18 42.23
N GLU A 578 -21.78 6.38 41.17
CA GLU A 578 -20.54 5.84 40.63
C GLU A 578 -20.14 6.63 39.37
N MET A 579 -18.90 7.10 39.32
CA MET A 579 -18.38 7.90 38.21
C MET A 579 -17.33 7.13 37.44
N LEU A 580 -17.47 7.10 36.11
CA LEU A 580 -16.51 6.48 35.20
C LEU A 580 -16.03 7.49 34.15
N TYR A 581 -14.72 7.69 34.11
CA TYR A 581 -14.08 8.50 33.10
C TYR A 581 -13.84 7.71 31.81
N VAL A 582 -14.50 8.13 30.73
CA VAL A 582 -14.42 7.51 29.40
C VAL A 582 -13.43 8.25 28.48
N GLY A 583 -13.31 9.57 28.60
CA GLY A 583 -12.40 10.38 27.79
C GLY A 583 -12.94 10.74 26.40
N LYS A 584 -12.04 11.12 25.47
CA LYS A 584 -12.35 11.57 24.09
C LYS A 584 -11.49 10.85 23.06
N ILE A 585 -12.01 10.68 21.83
CA ILE A 585 -11.39 9.85 20.79
C ILE A 585 -10.05 10.40 20.27
N ASN A 586 -9.89 11.72 20.25
CA ASN A 586 -8.83 12.40 19.49
C ASN A 586 -7.52 12.63 20.25
N LEU A 587 -7.38 12.19 21.52
CA LEU A 587 -6.29 12.65 22.40
C LEU A 587 -5.66 11.55 23.27
N ARG A 588 -5.21 10.48 22.61
CA ARG A 588 -4.66 9.27 23.27
C ARG A 588 -3.60 9.56 24.35
N GLU A 589 -2.63 10.44 24.06
CA GLU A 589 -1.57 10.75 25.04
C GLU A 589 -2.05 11.61 26.21
N LYS A 590 -2.92 12.59 25.95
CA LYS A 590 -3.48 13.43 27.02
C LYS A 590 -4.42 12.62 27.91
N VAL A 591 -5.22 11.72 27.33
CA VAL A 591 -6.10 10.81 28.08
C VAL A 591 -5.28 9.91 29.00
N ARG A 592 -4.14 9.36 28.57
CA ARG A 592 -3.24 8.59 29.47
C ARG A 592 -2.80 9.41 30.68
N LYS A 593 -2.38 10.66 30.45
CA LYS A 593 -1.95 11.55 31.55
C LYS A 593 -3.10 11.84 32.52
N ILE A 594 -4.30 12.10 31.99
CA ILE A 594 -5.50 12.34 32.79
C ILE A 594 -5.89 11.09 33.60
N ASN A 595 -5.88 9.90 32.97
CA ASN A 595 -6.16 8.63 33.64
C ASN A 595 -5.25 8.41 34.86
N THR A 596 -3.94 8.65 34.70
CA THR A 596 -2.97 8.56 35.80
C THR A 596 -3.29 9.54 36.93
N ILE A 597 -3.66 10.78 36.60
CA ILE A 597 -4.00 11.79 37.62
C ILE A 597 -5.27 11.38 38.38
N ILE A 598 -6.32 10.96 37.67
CA ILE A 598 -7.58 10.54 38.29
C ILE A 598 -7.37 9.35 39.24
N GLN A 599 -6.53 8.38 38.85
CA GLN A 599 -6.19 7.23 39.70
C GLN A 599 -5.39 7.61 40.95
N ILE A 600 -4.38 8.50 40.80
CA ILE A 600 -3.56 8.99 41.93
C ILE A 600 -4.43 9.77 42.92
N GLU A 601 -5.27 10.67 42.40
CA GLU A 601 -6.14 11.54 43.20
C GLU A 601 -7.42 10.84 43.67
N LYS A 602 -7.67 9.60 43.20
CA LYS A 602 -8.86 8.79 43.50
C LYS A 602 -10.18 9.55 43.27
N LEU A 603 -10.25 10.29 42.16
CA LEU A 603 -11.43 11.11 41.86
C LEU A 603 -12.63 10.28 41.37
N SER A 604 -12.37 9.19 40.64
CA SER A 604 -13.39 8.32 40.02
C SER A 604 -12.78 7.01 39.48
N HIS A 605 -13.63 6.12 38.95
CA HIS A 605 -13.18 4.97 38.15
C HIS A 605 -12.70 5.44 36.76
N VAL A 606 -11.74 4.70 36.19
CA VAL A 606 -11.10 5.07 34.93
C VAL A 606 -11.00 3.87 33.99
N LEU A 607 -11.38 4.07 32.74
CA LEU A 607 -11.08 3.13 31.66
C LEU A 607 -9.58 3.14 31.38
N SER A 608 -8.88 2.18 31.98
CA SER A 608 -7.42 2.06 31.88
C SER A 608 -6.97 1.60 30.49
N ASP A 609 -7.82 0.84 29.79
CA ASP A 609 -7.56 0.39 28.43
C ASP A 609 -8.07 1.40 27.38
N LEU A 610 -7.14 1.92 26.58
CA LEU A 610 -7.44 2.84 25.48
C LEU A 610 -8.24 2.19 24.36
N ALA A 611 -8.16 0.86 24.21
CA ALA A 611 -8.94 0.13 23.23
C ALA A 611 -10.44 0.15 23.60
N LEU A 612 -10.77 0.02 24.89
CA LEU A 612 -12.15 0.06 25.38
C LEU A 612 -12.77 1.46 25.27
N MET A 613 -11.98 2.52 25.52
CA MET A 613 -12.42 3.89 25.23
C MET A 613 -12.73 4.06 23.73
N GLN A 614 -11.86 3.60 22.84
CA GLN A 614 -12.11 3.71 21.40
C GLN A 614 -13.33 2.90 20.99
N PHE A 615 -13.50 1.71 21.60
CA PHE A 615 -14.67 0.88 21.38
C PHE A 615 -15.96 1.61 21.74
N PHE A 616 -16.04 2.34 22.86
CA PHE A 616 -17.18 3.19 23.21
C PHE A 616 -17.59 4.10 22.04
N TRP A 617 -16.63 4.89 21.53
CA TRP A 617 -16.90 5.87 20.49
C TRP A 617 -17.17 5.22 19.13
N PHE A 618 -16.42 4.19 18.74
CA PHE A 618 -16.64 3.44 17.51
C PHE A 618 -17.95 2.65 17.52
N ARG A 619 -18.44 2.24 18.69
CA ARG A 619 -19.77 1.64 18.84
C ARG A 619 -20.85 2.69 18.56
N LEU A 620 -20.76 3.89 19.14
CA LEU A 620 -21.69 5.00 18.84
C LEU A 620 -21.68 5.38 17.35
N GLU A 621 -20.51 5.49 16.73
CA GLU A 621 -20.40 5.69 15.28
C GLU A 621 -21.06 4.54 14.50
N SER A 622 -20.88 3.30 14.94
CA SER A 622 -21.51 2.13 14.32
C SER A 622 -23.03 2.15 14.45
N MET A 623 -23.57 2.56 15.60
CA MET A 623 -25.01 2.73 15.78
C MET A 623 -25.56 3.77 14.81
N TYR A 624 -24.85 4.90 14.65
CA TYR A 624 -25.22 5.92 13.67
C TYR A 624 -25.24 5.35 12.24
N TYR A 625 -24.18 4.65 11.81
CA TYR A 625 -24.13 4.04 10.48
C TYR A 625 -25.26 3.02 10.26
N SER A 626 -25.54 2.18 11.25
CA SER A 626 -26.64 1.20 11.20
C SER A 626 -28.01 1.87 11.01
N LYS A 627 -28.29 2.94 11.78
CA LYS A 627 -29.55 3.68 11.69
C LYS A 627 -29.71 4.42 10.36
N VAL A 628 -28.64 5.04 9.85
CA VAL A 628 -28.64 5.70 8.53
C VAL A 628 -28.91 4.70 7.42
N LYS A 629 -28.28 3.51 7.47
CA LYS A 629 -28.47 2.43 6.49
C LYS A 629 -29.93 1.98 6.42
N ASN A 630 -30.64 1.96 7.55
CA ASN A 630 -32.07 1.60 7.62
C ASN A 630 -33.01 2.78 7.27
N ASN A 631 -32.51 3.82 6.60
CA ASN A 631 -33.25 5.05 6.23
C ASN A 631 -33.94 5.75 7.40
N ARG A 632 -33.45 5.56 8.64
CA ARG A 632 -33.96 6.29 9.80
C ARG A 632 -33.32 7.67 9.83
N THR A 633 -34.14 8.70 10.01
CA THR A 633 -33.71 10.09 10.10
C THR A 633 -33.90 10.59 11.53
N VAL A 634 -33.19 11.67 11.88
CA VAL A 634 -33.25 12.33 13.20
C VAL A 634 -34.68 12.69 13.61
N GLU A 635 -35.56 12.93 12.65
CA GLU A 635 -36.97 13.28 12.88
C GLU A 635 -37.85 12.07 13.23
N LYS A 636 -37.43 10.86 12.85
CA LYS A 636 -38.21 9.62 12.99
C LYS A 636 -37.73 8.71 14.12
N ASP A 637 -36.49 8.86 14.58
CA ASP A 637 -35.88 7.97 15.56
C ASP A 637 -35.24 8.77 16.70
N SER A 638 -35.78 8.60 17.92
CA SER A 638 -35.28 9.22 19.14
C SER A 638 -33.86 8.77 19.49
N ILE A 639 -33.53 7.49 19.26
CA ILE A 639 -32.18 6.95 19.50
C ILE A 639 -31.16 7.65 18.60
N MET A 640 -31.54 7.99 17.37
CA MET A 640 -30.64 8.70 16.45
C MET A 640 -30.28 10.11 16.96
N GLN A 641 -31.25 10.84 17.55
CA GLN A 641 -30.99 12.14 18.19
C GLN A 641 -30.00 12.00 19.34
N GLU A 642 -30.16 10.95 20.13
CA GLU A 642 -29.30 10.65 21.27
C GLU A 642 -27.86 10.37 20.83
N ILE A 643 -27.67 9.49 19.84
CA ILE A 643 -26.35 9.14 19.29
C ILE A 643 -25.65 10.39 18.73
N ILE A 644 -26.35 11.20 17.94
CA ILE A 644 -25.76 12.43 17.37
C ILE A 644 -25.35 13.39 18.49
N THR A 645 -26.17 13.53 19.54
CA THR A 645 -25.82 14.37 20.69
C THR A 645 -24.51 13.91 21.32
N MET A 646 -24.35 12.60 21.55
CA MET A 646 -23.12 12.04 22.11
C MET A 646 -21.90 12.27 21.20
N LEU A 647 -22.03 12.03 19.90
CA LEU A 647 -20.94 12.26 18.94
C LEU A 647 -20.56 13.75 18.83
N THR A 648 -21.50 14.68 19.05
CA THR A 648 -21.16 16.11 19.12
C THR A 648 -20.35 16.48 20.36
N PHE A 649 -20.50 15.76 21.48
CA PHE A 649 -19.73 16.04 22.69
C PHE A 649 -18.24 15.77 22.51
N ASP A 650 -17.87 14.71 21.77
CA ASP A 650 -16.47 14.43 21.43
C ASP A 650 -15.82 15.55 20.62
N ALA A 651 -16.58 16.18 19.71
CA ALA A 651 -16.08 17.21 18.80
C ALA A 651 -15.90 18.61 19.45
N THR A 652 -16.41 18.83 20.66
CA THR A 652 -16.25 20.11 21.38
C THR A 652 -15.04 20.06 22.30
N GLU A 653 -14.38 21.20 22.57
CA GLU A 653 -13.24 21.25 23.50
C GLU A 653 -13.65 21.13 24.98
N GLN A 654 -14.93 21.31 25.28
CA GLN A 654 -15.46 21.28 26.65
C GLN A 654 -15.61 19.84 27.17
N GLY A 655 -15.70 19.68 28.49
CA GLY A 655 -16.08 18.40 29.10
C GLY A 655 -17.52 18.00 28.73
N TRP A 656 -17.91 16.78 29.04
CA TRP A 656 -19.27 16.26 28.90
C TRP A 656 -19.57 15.27 30.01
N ALA A 657 -20.84 15.11 30.35
CA ALA A 657 -21.29 14.09 31.29
C ALA A 657 -22.68 13.57 30.94
N VAL A 658 -22.90 12.30 31.25
CA VAL A 658 -24.15 11.56 31.10
C VAL A 658 -24.44 10.85 32.41
N VAL A 659 -25.62 11.08 32.98
CA VAL A 659 -26.06 10.49 34.24
C VAL A 659 -27.31 9.67 34.01
N SER A 660 -27.27 8.40 34.44
CA SER A 660 -28.39 7.47 34.37
C SER A 660 -28.61 6.80 35.73
N LYS A 661 -29.81 6.28 35.94
CA LYS A 661 -30.13 5.37 37.06
C LYS A 661 -30.22 3.96 36.50
N GLY A 662 -29.48 3.01 37.06
CA GLY A 662 -29.39 1.64 36.55
C GLY A 662 -30.61 0.75 36.78
N SER A 663 -31.86 1.22 36.63
CA SER A 663 -33.04 0.37 36.83
C SER A 663 -33.83 0.20 35.52
N GLY A 664 -33.61 -0.93 34.85
CA GLY A 664 -34.03 -1.28 33.48
C GLY A 664 -35.53 -1.29 33.17
N GLY A 665 -36.22 -0.17 33.36
CA GLY A 665 -37.63 -0.02 33.01
C GLY A 665 -38.08 1.40 32.66
N ASN A 666 -37.26 2.42 32.91
CA ASN A 666 -37.51 3.82 32.55
C ASN A 666 -36.19 4.60 32.53
N ASP A 667 -35.24 4.16 31.70
CA ASP A 667 -33.86 4.65 31.65
C ASP A 667 -33.77 6.05 31.02
N GLN A 668 -34.27 7.04 31.74
CA GLN A 668 -34.01 8.43 31.41
C GLN A 668 -32.53 8.72 31.66
N MET A 669 -31.90 9.42 30.70
CA MET A 669 -30.49 9.80 30.78
C MET A 669 -30.37 11.32 30.69
N ALA A 670 -29.81 11.92 31.74
CA ALA A 670 -29.43 13.32 31.72
C ALA A 670 -28.09 13.47 30.99
N LYS A 671 -28.02 14.35 30.00
CA LYS A 671 -26.81 14.59 29.21
C LYS A 671 -26.56 16.07 29.04
N ALA A 672 -25.31 16.52 29.21
CA ALA A 672 -24.97 17.91 29.01
C ALA A 672 -23.48 18.15 28.76
N LYS A 673 -23.21 19.29 28.12
CA LYS A 673 -21.87 19.87 27.95
C LYS A 673 -21.31 20.33 29.30
N GLY A 674 -19.99 20.38 29.41
CA GLY A 674 -19.25 20.47 30.67
C GLY A 674 -19.54 21.72 31.49
N SER A 675 -19.76 22.86 30.83
CA SER A 675 -20.14 24.11 31.49
C SER A 675 -21.56 24.05 32.07
N LEU A 676 -22.50 23.47 31.33
CA LEU A 676 -23.91 23.37 31.72
C LEU A 676 -24.12 22.34 32.83
N ILE A 677 -23.49 21.17 32.73
CA ILE A 677 -23.62 20.14 33.78
C ILE A 677 -22.97 20.59 35.09
N LEU A 678 -21.80 21.22 35.04
CA LEU A 678 -21.14 21.73 36.25
C LEU A 678 -22.01 22.79 36.94
N ARG A 679 -22.58 23.71 36.16
CA ARG A 679 -23.54 24.70 36.67
C ARG A 679 -24.77 24.06 37.30
N SER A 680 -25.29 22.98 36.71
CA SER A 680 -26.45 22.27 37.29
C SER A 680 -26.18 21.69 38.67
N PHE A 681 -24.95 21.22 38.91
CA PHE A 681 -24.53 20.68 40.21
C PHE A 681 -24.18 21.79 41.20
N ASP A 682 -23.55 22.88 40.77
CA ASP A 682 -23.30 24.05 41.62
C ASP A 682 -24.63 24.68 42.12
N GLU A 683 -25.65 24.70 41.26
CA GLU A 683 -26.99 25.23 41.56
C GLU A 683 -27.96 24.16 42.11
N PHE A 684 -27.49 22.99 42.56
CA PHE A 684 -28.33 21.86 43.00
C PHE A 684 -29.41 22.26 44.01
N ARG A 685 -29.09 23.14 44.96
CA ARG A 685 -30.03 23.62 45.98
C ARG A 685 -31.29 24.29 45.41
N SER A 686 -31.21 24.82 44.18
CA SER A 686 -32.35 25.48 43.53
C SER A 686 -33.41 24.48 43.05
N TRP A 687 -33.02 23.29 42.61
CA TRP A 687 -33.90 22.26 42.05
C TRP A 687 -33.99 20.98 42.90
N LYS A 688 -33.33 20.96 44.07
CA LYS A 688 -33.38 19.85 45.04
C LYS A 688 -34.80 19.40 45.38
N HIS A 689 -35.71 20.35 45.60
CA HIS A 689 -37.12 20.05 45.90
C HIS A 689 -37.80 19.22 44.78
N ILE A 690 -37.44 19.48 43.51
CA ILE A 690 -37.94 18.74 42.35
C ILE A 690 -37.32 17.34 42.31
N ALA A 691 -36.04 17.21 42.68
CA ALA A 691 -35.35 15.94 42.76
C ALA A 691 -35.93 15.02 43.85
N ASP A 692 -36.34 15.58 45.00
CA ASP A 692 -36.97 14.84 46.09
C ASP A 692 -38.38 14.34 45.69
N GLU A 693 -39.11 15.10 44.86
CA GLU A 693 -40.46 14.74 44.40
C GLU A 693 -40.48 13.77 43.21
N ARG A 694 -39.64 14.01 42.20
CA ARG A 694 -39.68 13.30 40.89
C ARG A 694 -38.52 12.34 40.68
N GLY A 695 -37.52 12.37 41.57
CA GLY A 695 -36.27 11.64 41.43
C GLY A 695 -35.17 12.49 40.79
N PHE A 696 -33.91 12.13 41.11
CA PHE A 696 -32.72 12.91 40.73
C PHE A 696 -32.55 13.12 39.22
N VAL A 697 -32.60 12.05 38.42
CA VAL A 697 -32.36 12.14 36.96
C VAL A 697 -33.47 12.88 36.22
N PRO A 698 -34.77 12.64 36.46
CA PRO A 698 -35.84 13.42 35.84
C PRO A 698 -35.73 14.93 36.15
N ALA A 699 -35.44 15.29 37.40
CA ALA A 699 -35.27 16.69 37.80
C ALA A 699 -34.05 17.35 37.14
N LEU A 700 -32.95 16.60 37.00
CA LEU A 700 -31.75 17.05 36.30
C LEU A 700 -32.05 17.31 34.82
N ILE A 701 -32.79 16.43 34.14
CA ILE A 701 -33.20 16.63 32.74
C ILE A 701 -34.03 17.91 32.60
N GLU A 702 -35.00 18.12 33.49
CA GLU A 702 -35.86 19.31 33.48
C GLU A 702 -35.04 20.60 33.65
N TYR A 703 -34.09 20.61 34.59
CA TYR A 703 -33.18 21.74 34.78
C TYR A 703 -32.33 22.02 33.54
N LEU A 704 -31.76 20.98 32.93
CA LEU A 704 -30.90 21.10 31.75
C LEU A 704 -31.67 21.65 30.55
N LEU A 705 -32.90 21.20 30.32
CA LEU A 705 -33.76 21.69 29.23
C LEU A 705 -34.12 23.18 29.39
N LEU A 706 -34.36 23.64 30.62
CA LEU A 706 -34.67 25.04 30.91
C LEU A 706 -33.47 25.98 30.69
N HIS A 707 -32.25 25.47 30.87
CA HIS A 707 -31.01 26.26 30.85
C HIS A 707 -30.15 26.03 29.60
N GLN A 708 -30.64 25.27 28.62
CA GLN A 708 -29.99 25.15 27.31
C GLN A 708 -30.05 26.48 26.57
N ASN A 709 -28.95 27.23 26.63
CA ASN A 709 -28.75 28.41 25.80
C ASN A 709 -28.67 27.97 24.32
N LYS A 710 -29.43 28.64 23.45
CA LYS A 710 -29.46 28.40 22.00
C LYS A 710 -28.44 29.24 21.19
N PRO A 711 -27.09 29.21 21.36
CA PRO A 711 -26.19 29.59 20.29
C PRO A 711 -25.81 28.32 19.49
N HIS A 712 -26.32 28.24 18.27
CA HIS A 712 -26.41 27.02 17.47
C HIS A 712 -25.21 26.85 16.53
N CYS A 713 -24.12 26.29 17.06
CA CYS A 713 -23.05 25.74 16.21
C CYS A 713 -22.45 24.49 16.88
N ASN A 714 -23.02 23.32 16.59
CA ASN A 714 -22.43 22.04 16.97
C ASN A 714 -21.58 21.53 15.81
N ARG A 715 -20.36 21.10 16.13
CA ARG A 715 -19.50 20.40 15.19
C ARG A 715 -19.73 18.91 15.38
N LEU A 716 -19.93 18.19 14.30
CA LEU A 716 -19.95 16.74 14.28
C LEU A 716 -18.74 16.32 13.43
N ILE A 717 -17.80 15.59 14.03
CA ILE A 717 -16.64 15.04 13.32
C ILE A 717 -16.89 13.54 13.21
N MET A 718 -16.95 13.04 11.99
CA MET A 718 -17.06 11.60 11.72
C MET A 718 -15.95 11.21 10.75
N ALA A 719 -15.45 9.99 10.87
CA ALA A 719 -14.56 9.42 9.87
C ALA A 719 -15.30 9.37 8.52
N PHE A 720 -14.73 9.98 7.48
CA PHE A 720 -15.34 10.01 6.15
C PHE A 720 -15.62 8.59 5.65
N ASN A 721 -16.86 8.33 5.23
CA ASN A 721 -17.31 7.10 4.57
C ASN A 721 -18.21 7.50 3.39
N GLU A 722 -18.10 6.80 2.26
CA GLU A 722 -18.81 7.12 1.01
C GLU A 722 -20.35 7.10 1.16
N ASN A 723 -20.87 6.42 2.17
CA ASN A 723 -22.30 6.25 2.43
C ASN A 723 -22.90 7.26 3.43
N LEU A 724 -22.18 8.32 3.80
CA LEU A 724 -22.72 9.37 4.66
C LEU A 724 -23.74 10.24 3.90
N PRO A 725 -24.90 10.57 4.50
CA PRO A 725 -25.88 11.41 3.82
C PRO A 725 -25.32 12.81 3.59
N ARG A 726 -25.53 13.37 2.39
CA ARG A 726 -25.02 14.69 2.00
C ARG A 726 -25.59 15.86 2.82
N GLN A 727 -26.71 15.63 3.52
CA GLN A 727 -27.38 16.61 4.36
C GLN A 727 -27.84 15.92 5.65
N GLN A 728 -27.51 16.52 6.79
CA GLN A 728 -27.91 16.06 8.13
C GLN A 728 -28.55 17.20 8.90
N LEU A 729 -29.42 16.89 9.86
CA LEU A 729 -30.04 17.88 10.75
C LEU A 729 -29.34 17.87 12.11
N CYS A 730 -29.14 19.05 12.68
CA CYS A 730 -28.60 19.19 14.03
C CYS A 730 -29.57 18.62 15.06
N ALA A 731 -29.12 17.71 15.92
CA ALA A 731 -29.97 17.09 16.96
C ALA A 731 -30.48 18.09 18.02
N GLU A 732 -29.78 19.22 18.23
CA GLU A 732 -30.19 20.23 19.22
C GLU A 732 -31.16 21.29 18.64
N CYS A 733 -31.07 21.62 17.35
CA CYS A 733 -31.84 22.74 16.76
C CYS A 733 -32.62 22.42 15.49
N GLY A 734 -32.49 21.21 14.93
CA GLY A 734 -33.18 20.76 13.73
C GLY A 734 -32.75 21.43 12.42
N ARG A 735 -31.75 22.34 12.44
CA ARG A 735 -31.26 23.01 11.21
C ARG A 735 -30.35 22.08 10.41
N PRO A 736 -30.31 22.21 9.06
CA PRO A 736 -29.37 21.47 8.24
C PRO A 736 -27.92 21.86 8.59
N MET A 737 -27.06 20.84 8.67
CA MET A 737 -25.63 20.97 8.91
C MET A 737 -24.88 21.00 7.58
N GLU A 738 -23.88 21.87 7.48
CA GLU A 738 -22.95 21.92 6.34
C GLU A 738 -21.82 20.92 6.52
N MET A 739 -21.47 20.23 5.44
CA MET A 739 -20.37 19.25 5.41
C MET A 739 -19.09 19.93 4.96
N PHE A 740 -18.05 19.88 5.79
CA PHE A 740 -16.70 20.33 5.46
C PHE A 740 -15.72 19.17 5.52
N MET A 741 -14.86 19.03 4.50
CA MET A 741 -13.71 18.14 4.54
C MET A 741 -12.57 18.83 5.28
N MET A 742 -11.96 18.14 6.26
CA MET A 742 -10.87 18.70 7.06
C MET A 742 -9.61 17.87 6.87
N TYR A 743 -8.53 18.53 6.50
CA TYR A 743 -7.20 17.94 6.47
C TYR A 743 -6.53 18.18 7.82
N ARG A 744 -6.05 17.11 8.46
CA ARG A 744 -5.25 17.20 9.69
C ARG A 744 -3.83 16.75 9.34
N CYS A 745 -2.85 17.58 9.67
CA CYS A 745 -1.44 17.20 9.62
C CYS A 745 -1.21 16.11 10.68
N CYS A 746 -0.68 14.95 10.27
CA CYS A 746 -0.25 13.94 11.22
C CYS A 746 1.14 14.36 11.72
N ASP A 747 1.27 14.65 13.01
CA ASP A 747 2.58 14.67 13.64
C ASP A 747 3.00 13.20 13.83
N GLU A 748 4.21 12.86 13.35
CA GLU A 748 4.82 11.52 13.45
C GLU A 748 4.93 11.01 14.89
#